data_AF-A0A9D4MAC3-F1
#
_entry.id   AF-A0A9D4MAC3-F1
#
_cell.length_a   1.000
_cell.length_b   1.000
_cell.length_c   1.000
_cell.angle_alpha   90.00
_cell.angle_beta   90.00
_cell.angle_gamma   90.00
#
_symmetry.space_group_name_H-M   'P 1'
#
loop_
_entity.id
_entity.type
_entity.pdbx_description
1 polymer ?
#
loop_
_entity_poly.entity_id
_entity_poly.type
_entity_poly.pdbx_seq_one_letter_code
_entity_poly.pdbx_strand_id
1 'polypeptide(L)'
;MQPKKGPMPSTNPPASVRLLATTSVRLLASAKPLAVLAVRLPKALGEAPVTALYDVRILQHSENPQQETGTLQPGQHHLKANFIPGVYSVSNRMTDYSHSAWNIVLLLLYISSVWCDLYMHNPRGSNNRLNEKTATRTQNDRIFDSQNNARGGYNVGDKTSDPAGGNAANQYQMHYFQSGSSGDSLLTLEWTNQHGCGGNEDTDPQKQNCNLVIQFMCEDAISNIPALKDQIRDGTSTNRMEYSPPPNDETEAAKDTRKQGALDTSRGLQESWEAYDSCYVRERNNGLFKADQKLKKNSKGYTSAIHTRQNPNGNRNGYECPEERDYFPYWHPTQWKDIAVLAENSSMCNHYTSKSFNTQPYHSCVELWPSGKRKHASRWNNEAECTKNSGRWIQFYNYLEKAPAFTSEAACVAASSGKVRYIWGVPHDASDVNAKQCLVALGTVDCKAAPWSRSNHLGNGRGDGLPLTYTWTLPYFPSSHDHKCVLRMRYNISTDDYDPYKTNSQFDQVGNVQSPVQNNIQIDVGGPTKLQMALNTDQTGRVFEDRSHVFNLVRRPAGLDNERIYNLNTRGKRGNIVQVYPAVEYDFTPNNLRITDRDLVHIQWTGSNTHNNDEPGGDGDTGNDGEGTAGTDRINIAQIGDRNDNLPLTFEKSTMWNNADIVWMHHGKTDISPKDLALEMASSGYYRCFKKASCPDAAHKDYIVETKTTPLQNQLNNAPASYPGGLLRFKKGTYHYMCTRNNNFSNRSNKGTIIVN
;
A
#
# COMPACT_ATOMS: atom_id res chain seq x y z
N MET A 1 -39.07 -67.48 17.57
CA MET A 1 -40.14 -66.78 16.82
C MET A 1 -39.61 -66.42 15.43
N GLN A 2 -40.48 -66.22 14.43
CA GLN A 2 -40.11 -66.12 13.00
C GLN A 2 -41.13 -65.19 12.24
N PRO A 3 -41.03 -64.91 10.92
CA PRO A 3 -40.57 -63.61 10.41
C PRO A 3 -41.46 -62.98 9.29
N LYS A 4 -40.99 -61.89 8.64
CA LYS A 4 -41.11 -61.50 7.19
C LYS A 4 -40.54 -60.07 7.01
N LYS A 5 -39.93 -59.57 5.91
CA LYS A 5 -39.93 -59.78 4.42
C LYS A 5 -41.00 -58.99 3.61
N GLY A 6 -40.57 -58.10 2.69
CA GLY A 6 -41.40 -57.46 1.62
C GLY A 6 -40.71 -56.27 0.89
N PRO A 7 -40.77 -56.08 -0.46
CA PRO A 7 -40.03 -55.04 -1.21
C PRO A 7 -40.83 -54.15 -2.23
N MET A 8 -40.09 -53.34 -3.03
CA MET A 8 -40.39 -52.47 -4.22
C MET A 8 -41.29 -53.07 -5.34
N PRO A 9 -41.79 -52.34 -6.39
CA PRO A 9 -41.30 -51.11 -7.09
C PRO A 9 -42.41 -50.01 -7.34
N SER A 10 -42.60 -49.19 -8.43
CA SER A 10 -42.04 -49.03 -9.82
C SER A 10 -42.41 -47.69 -10.55
N THR A 11 -41.65 -47.35 -11.61
CA THR A 11 -41.98 -46.60 -12.88
C THR A 11 -42.59 -45.17 -12.95
N ASN A 12 -41.79 -44.16 -13.36
CA ASN A 12 -41.64 -43.55 -14.74
C ASN A 12 -42.87 -43.40 -15.71
N PRO A 13 -42.85 -42.47 -16.71
CA PRO A 13 -43.36 -41.07 -16.70
C PRO A 13 -44.44 -40.81 -17.81
N PRO A 14 -44.29 -40.00 -18.90
CA PRO A 14 -44.03 -38.54 -19.09
C PRO A 14 -45.14 -37.77 -19.89
N ALA A 15 -45.09 -36.42 -20.02
CA ALA A 15 -45.81 -35.66 -21.08
C ALA A 15 -45.27 -34.21 -21.33
N SER A 16 -45.37 -33.69 -22.57
CA SER A 16 -45.06 -32.28 -22.92
C SER A 16 -45.70 -31.80 -24.25
N VAL A 17 -46.57 -30.77 -24.20
CA VAL A 17 -47.19 -30.06 -25.34
C VAL A 17 -47.45 -28.59 -24.89
N ARG A 18 -47.11 -27.45 -25.52
CA ARG A 18 -46.95 -26.90 -26.90
C ARG A 18 -48.22 -26.29 -27.57
N LEU A 19 -48.21 -24.95 -27.71
CA LEU A 19 -48.91 -24.12 -28.73
C LEU A 19 -50.47 -24.04 -28.61
N LEU A 20 -51.20 -23.02 -29.08
CA LEU A 20 -50.97 -21.76 -29.85
C LEU A 20 -51.76 -20.58 -29.17
N ALA A 21 -51.32 -19.30 -29.23
CA ALA A 21 -51.73 -18.19 -30.14
C ALA A 21 -53.25 -17.83 -30.16
N THR A 22 -53.72 -16.58 -30.35
CA THR A 22 -53.15 -15.34 -30.96
C THR A 22 -53.42 -14.11 -30.04
N THR A 23 -53.01 -12.84 -30.30
CA THR A 23 -53.38 -11.91 -31.39
C THR A 23 -52.32 -10.79 -31.60
N SER A 24 -52.27 -10.21 -32.81
CA SER A 24 -51.37 -9.13 -33.29
C SER A 24 -51.59 -7.76 -32.59
N VAL A 25 -50.75 -6.70 -32.71
CA VAL A 25 -50.16 -6.03 -33.91
C VAL A 25 -48.92 -5.16 -33.55
N ARG A 26 -47.86 -5.19 -34.40
CA ARG A 26 -46.78 -4.20 -34.75
C ARG A 26 -46.24 -3.20 -33.68
N LEU A 27 -44.98 -2.72 -33.73
CA LEU A 27 -44.01 -2.57 -34.84
C LEU A 27 -42.55 -2.67 -34.33
N LEU A 28 -41.58 -2.96 -35.21
CA LEU A 28 -40.15 -3.15 -34.88
C LEU A 28 -39.26 -1.95 -35.21
N ALA A 29 -38.12 -1.82 -34.50
CA ALA A 29 -36.85 -1.39 -35.09
C ALA A 29 -35.64 -1.80 -34.23
N SER A 30 -34.67 -2.51 -34.82
CA SER A 30 -33.30 -2.62 -34.29
C SER A 30 -32.31 -2.89 -35.42
N ALA A 31 -31.33 -2.01 -35.65
CA ALA A 31 -30.10 -2.26 -36.42
C ALA A 31 -29.14 -1.05 -36.37
N LYS A 32 -27.83 -1.31 -36.48
CA LYS A 32 -26.79 -0.41 -37.04
C LYS A 32 -26.66 -0.71 -38.56
N PRO A 33 -25.78 -0.09 -39.39
CA PRO A 33 -24.81 1.00 -39.16
C PRO A 33 -24.84 2.10 -40.25
N LEU A 34 -23.86 3.02 -40.23
CA LEU A 34 -23.20 3.78 -41.34
C LEU A 34 -22.51 5.03 -40.73
N ALA A 35 -21.40 5.59 -41.23
CA ALA A 35 -20.45 5.16 -42.27
C ALA A 35 -19.03 5.69 -41.95
N VAL A 36 -17.99 5.06 -42.49
CA VAL A 36 -16.64 5.65 -42.63
C VAL A 36 -16.24 5.53 -44.09
N LEU A 37 -15.69 6.60 -44.67
CA LEU A 37 -15.36 6.68 -46.09
C LEU A 37 -14.07 5.89 -46.40
N ALA A 38 -14.11 5.05 -47.43
CA ALA A 38 -12.94 4.31 -47.89
C ALA A 38 -12.36 4.92 -49.17
N VAL A 39 -11.06 5.19 -49.18
CA VAL A 39 -10.27 5.44 -50.40
C VAL A 39 -9.49 4.16 -50.72
N ARG A 40 -9.48 3.75 -52.00
CA ARG A 40 -8.82 2.53 -52.48
C ARG A 40 -7.54 2.83 -53.25
N LEU A 41 -6.69 1.80 -53.32
CA LEU A 41 -5.74 1.39 -54.38
C LEU A 41 -4.28 1.27 -53.88
N PRO A 42 -3.47 0.34 -54.43
CA PRO A 42 -3.79 -1.08 -54.60
C PRO A 42 -2.66 -2.02 -54.07
N LYS A 43 -2.94 -3.33 -53.96
CA LYS A 43 -1.88 -4.34 -53.75
C LYS A 43 -1.28 -4.79 -55.09
N ALA A 44 0.05 -4.90 -55.17
CA ALA A 44 0.74 -5.68 -56.20
C ALA A 44 2.13 -6.14 -55.71
N LEU A 45 2.40 -7.45 -55.83
CA LEU A 45 3.69 -8.14 -56.07
C LEU A 45 4.93 -7.82 -55.19
N GLY A 46 5.87 -8.77 -55.08
CA GLY A 46 7.25 -8.48 -54.66
C GLY A 46 7.86 -9.46 -53.65
N GLU A 47 8.73 -10.33 -54.14
CA GLU A 47 9.49 -11.35 -53.42
C GLU A 47 10.65 -10.79 -52.58
N ALA A 48 10.96 -11.49 -51.47
CA ALA A 48 12.32 -11.74 -50.96
C ALA A 48 13.14 -10.56 -50.36
N PRO A 49 14.28 -10.84 -49.65
CA PRO A 49 14.80 -9.94 -48.61
C PRO A 49 16.08 -9.17 -49.00
N VAL A 50 16.38 -8.10 -48.24
CA VAL A 50 17.69 -7.43 -48.22
C VAL A 50 18.14 -7.23 -46.77
N THR A 51 19.41 -7.54 -46.49
CA THR A 51 20.09 -7.39 -45.20
C THR A 51 20.58 -5.96 -44.98
N ALA A 52 20.53 -5.47 -43.73
CA ALA A 52 21.24 -4.26 -43.32
C ALA A 52 21.89 -4.46 -41.95
N LEU A 53 23.21 -4.63 -41.93
CA LEU A 53 24.03 -4.63 -40.72
C LEU A 53 24.36 -3.18 -40.33
N TYR A 54 24.26 -2.86 -39.04
CA TYR A 54 24.89 -1.66 -38.47
C TYR A 54 26.12 -2.11 -37.65
N ASP A 55 27.31 -1.95 -38.24
CA ASP A 55 28.61 -2.12 -37.55
C ASP A 55 28.98 -0.79 -36.87
N VAL A 56 29.09 -0.79 -35.54
CA VAL A 56 29.46 0.40 -34.75
C VAL A 56 30.82 0.16 -34.11
N ARG A 57 31.88 0.57 -34.82
CA ARG A 57 33.25 0.48 -34.32
C ARG A 57 33.53 1.58 -33.30
N ILE A 58 33.72 1.18 -32.05
CA ILE A 58 34.31 2.02 -31.02
C ILE A 58 35.83 2.05 -31.26
N LEU A 59 36.39 3.25 -31.47
CA LEU A 59 37.82 3.49 -31.41
C LEU A 59 38.16 4.19 -30.09
N GLN A 60 38.87 3.49 -29.22
CA GLN A 60 39.57 4.12 -28.10
C GLN A 60 40.88 4.71 -28.61
N HIS A 61 41.23 5.91 -28.13
CA HIS A 61 42.64 6.26 -27.96
C HIS A 61 42.81 7.06 -26.65
N SER A 62 44.01 6.94 -26.09
CA SER A 62 44.44 7.48 -24.81
C SER A 62 45.51 8.53 -25.03
N GLU A 63 45.55 9.57 -24.20
CA GLU A 63 46.67 9.93 -23.30
C GLU A 63 46.42 11.29 -22.61
N ASN A 64 47.37 11.76 -21.81
CA ASN A 64 47.15 12.68 -20.69
C ASN A 64 47.89 14.04 -20.89
N PRO A 65 48.15 14.92 -19.90
CA PRO A 65 47.78 16.34 -20.08
C PRO A 65 48.97 17.33 -20.03
N GLN A 66 48.79 18.54 -20.56
CA GLN A 66 49.62 19.70 -20.21
C GLN A 66 48.81 21.00 -20.09
N GLN A 67 49.43 21.98 -19.43
CA GLN A 67 48.89 23.29 -19.07
C GLN A 67 49.09 24.30 -20.21
N GLU A 68 48.27 25.37 -20.29
CA GLU A 68 48.73 26.72 -19.91
C GLU A 68 47.64 27.81 -20.03
N THR A 69 48.01 29.02 -19.63
CA THR A 69 47.18 30.22 -19.38
C THR A 69 46.63 30.93 -20.62
N GLY A 70 45.49 31.62 -20.50
CA GLY A 70 45.04 32.62 -21.48
C GLY A 70 43.90 33.52 -20.97
N THR A 71 44.07 34.85 -21.06
CA THR A 71 43.11 35.86 -20.57
C THR A 71 42.09 36.30 -21.63
N LEU A 72 40.84 36.52 -21.22
CA LEU A 72 39.75 37.09 -22.03
C LEU A 72 39.69 38.63 -21.92
N GLN A 73 39.50 39.33 -23.05
CA GLN A 73 38.73 40.60 -23.21
C GLN A 73 38.62 40.95 -24.73
N PRO A 74 37.70 41.86 -25.16
CA PRO A 74 36.76 41.49 -26.23
C PRO A 74 36.82 42.32 -27.53
N GLY A 75 35.99 41.92 -28.52
CA GLY A 75 35.74 42.68 -29.75
C GLY A 75 34.29 42.56 -30.24
N GLN A 76 33.70 43.66 -30.69
CA GLN A 76 32.35 43.73 -31.29
C GLN A 76 32.41 43.54 -32.81
N HIS A 77 31.34 43.07 -33.46
CA HIS A 77 30.98 43.52 -34.81
C HIS A 77 29.46 43.46 -35.06
N HIS A 78 28.94 44.46 -35.78
CA HIS A 78 27.54 44.54 -36.25
C HIS A 78 27.39 43.95 -37.66
N LEU A 79 26.14 43.64 -38.06
CA LEU A 79 25.43 44.14 -39.28
C LEU A 79 24.05 43.43 -39.35
N LYS A 80 22.93 44.14 -39.17
CA LYS A 80 22.04 44.75 -40.20
C LYS A 80 21.33 43.77 -41.15
N ALA A 81 20.00 43.83 -41.15
CA ALA A 81 19.12 43.37 -42.22
C ALA A 81 18.21 44.53 -42.68
N ASN A 82 17.82 44.56 -43.95
CA ASN A 82 17.13 45.71 -44.58
C ASN A 82 15.62 45.50 -44.73
N PHE A 83 14.88 46.62 -44.80
CA PHE A 83 13.44 46.71 -45.06
C PHE A 83 13.17 47.06 -46.54
N ILE A 84 12.07 46.53 -47.11
CA ILE A 84 11.43 47.04 -48.34
C ILE A 84 9.89 46.99 -48.13
N PRO A 85 9.11 48.07 -48.36
CA PRO A 85 7.67 48.12 -48.13
C PRO A 85 6.82 47.88 -49.39
N GLY A 86 5.52 47.53 -49.23
CA GLY A 86 4.63 47.26 -50.37
C GLY A 86 3.12 47.30 -50.09
N VAL A 87 2.54 48.52 -50.05
CA VAL A 87 1.17 48.93 -50.44
C VAL A 87 -0.08 48.20 -49.86
N TYR A 88 -1.04 49.00 -49.39
CA TYR A 88 -2.37 48.57 -48.90
C TYR A 88 -3.37 48.23 -50.02
N SER A 89 -4.33 47.36 -49.72
CA SER A 89 -5.71 47.48 -50.23
C SER A 89 -6.71 47.34 -49.08
N VAL A 90 -7.89 47.94 -49.20
CA VAL A 90 -8.92 47.97 -48.14
C VAL A 90 -10.19 47.30 -48.67
N SER A 91 -10.70 46.32 -47.92
CA SER A 91 -12.02 45.71 -48.16
C SER A 91 -12.72 45.46 -46.83
N ASN A 92 -13.88 46.07 -46.62
CA ASN A 92 -14.66 45.92 -45.40
C ASN A 92 -15.47 44.62 -45.40
N ARG A 93 -15.36 43.82 -44.33
CA ARG A 93 -16.53 43.24 -43.62
C ARG A 93 -16.13 42.55 -42.30
N MET A 94 -16.75 43.05 -41.23
CA MET A 94 -17.35 42.36 -40.07
C MET A 94 -16.73 41.07 -39.47
N THR A 95 -16.76 41.07 -38.13
CA THR A 95 -16.78 39.92 -37.20
C THR A 95 -15.63 38.92 -37.26
N ASP A 96 -14.72 39.04 -36.29
CA ASP A 96 -14.20 37.84 -35.60
C ASP A 96 -13.85 38.13 -34.13
N TYR A 97 -14.61 37.54 -33.20
CA TYR A 97 -14.44 37.62 -31.75
C TYR A 97 -14.43 36.18 -31.19
N SER A 98 -13.50 35.34 -31.67
CA SER A 98 -13.53 33.88 -31.45
C SER A 98 -12.23 33.27 -30.90
N HIS A 99 -11.07 33.87 -31.16
CA HIS A 99 -9.77 33.23 -30.90
C HIS A 99 -9.26 33.26 -29.44
N SER A 100 -9.87 34.03 -28.53
CA SER A 100 -9.41 34.13 -27.14
C SER A 100 -9.81 32.94 -26.24
N ALA A 101 -10.75 32.09 -26.66
CA ALA A 101 -11.28 31.02 -25.80
C ALA A 101 -10.39 29.77 -25.74
N TRP A 102 -9.74 29.40 -26.85
CA TRP A 102 -9.06 28.10 -26.98
C TRP A 102 -7.77 27.99 -26.17
N ASN A 103 -7.01 29.08 -26.04
CA ASN A 103 -5.74 29.08 -25.29
C ASN A 103 -5.95 28.93 -23.77
N ILE A 104 -7.11 29.35 -23.24
CA ILE A 104 -7.44 29.20 -21.82
C ILE A 104 -7.76 27.72 -21.48
N VAL A 105 -8.43 27.01 -22.39
CA VAL A 105 -8.74 25.57 -22.22
C VAL A 105 -7.46 24.72 -22.23
N LEU A 106 -6.47 25.08 -23.07
CA LEU A 106 -5.18 24.39 -23.11
C LEU A 106 -4.30 24.66 -21.88
N LEU A 107 -4.31 25.88 -21.31
CA LEU A 107 -3.60 26.15 -20.06
C LEU A 107 -4.21 25.40 -18.86
N LEU A 108 -5.53 25.23 -18.82
CA LEU A 108 -6.23 24.49 -17.76
C LEU A 108 -6.00 22.97 -17.79
N LEU A 109 -5.43 22.43 -18.87
CA LEU A 109 -5.04 21.02 -18.96
C LEU A 109 -3.63 20.73 -18.43
N TYR A 110 -2.81 21.76 -18.19
CA TYR A 110 -1.51 21.65 -17.52
C TYR A 110 -1.60 21.97 -16.02
N ILE A 111 -2.59 21.38 -15.32
CA ILE A 111 -2.45 21.14 -13.88
C ILE A 111 -1.44 20.00 -13.72
N SER A 112 -0.16 20.35 -13.74
CA SER A 112 0.93 19.47 -13.35
C SER A 112 0.81 19.18 -11.86
N SER A 113 0.00 18.18 -11.52
CA SER A 113 -0.03 17.58 -10.19
C SER A 113 1.39 17.11 -9.88
N VAL A 114 2.02 17.74 -8.89
CA VAL A 114 3.33 17.31 -8.41
C VAL A 114 3.08 16.08 -7.55
N TRP A 115 3.20 14.91 -8.16
CA TRP A 115 3.16 13.63 -7.46
C TRP A 115 4.46 13.50 -6.64
N CYS A 116 4.31 13.29 -5.32
CA CYS A 116 5.45 13.13 -4.41
C CYS A 116 5.38 11.76 -3.76
N ASP A 117 5.75 10.73 -4.52
CA ASP A 117 5.27 9.39 -4.19
C ASP A 117 5.93 8.77 -2.94
N LEU A 118 5.12 8.06 -2.15
CA LEU A 118 5.55 7.14 -1.10
C LEU A 118 5.21 5.71 -1.53
N TYR A 119 6.18 4.79 -1.52
CA TYR A 119 5.97 3.40 -1.88
C TYR A 119 6.55 2.44 -0.87
N MET A 120 5.73 1.58 -0.28
CA MET A 120 6.15 0.55 0.66
C MET A 120 6.64 -0.70 -0.09
N HIS A 121 7.87 -1.11 0.18
CA HIS A 121 8.51 -2.27 -0.46
C HIS A 121 8.46 -3.51 0.43
N ASN A 122 8.51 -3.33 1.75
CA ASN A 122 8.28 -4.40 2.72
C ASN A 122 7.50 -3.91 3.96
N PRO A 123 6.40 -4.59 4.35
CA PRO A 123 5.51 -5.37 3.49
C PRO A 123 5.14 -4.63 2.20
N ARG A 124 4.87 -5.37 1.12
CA ARG A 124 4.53 -4.81 -0.18
C ARG A 124 3.29 -3.91 -0.11
N GLY A 125 3.48 -2.65 -0.50
CA GLY A 125 2.46 -1.61 -0.62
C GLY A 125 1.54 -1.84 -1.83
N SER A 126 0.24 -1.73 -1.58
CA SER A 126 -0.78 -1.97 -2.60
C SER A 126 -0.93 -0.79 -3.55
N ASN A 127 -0.74 0.45 -3.10
CA ASN A 127 -1.00 1.67 -3.89
C ASN A 127 -2.40 1.67 -4.56
N ASN A 128 -3.41 1.08 -3.91
CA ASN A 128 -4.76 0.76 -4.42
C ASN A 128 -4.87 -0.32 -5.52
N ARG A 129 -3.79 -1.01 -5.91
CA ARG A 129 -3.82 -2.18 -6.81
C ARG A 129 -4.38 -3.44 -6.13
N LEU A 130 -4.80 -4.39 -6.96
CA LEU A 130 -5.35 -5.69 -6.58
C LEU A 130 -4.77 -6.83 -7.43
N ASN A 131 -5.02 -6.81 -8.74
CA ASN A 131 -4.69 -7.89 -9.68
C ASN A 131 -4.58 -7.39 -11.13
N GLU A 132 -4.35 -6.08 -11.29
CA GLU A 132 -4.23 -5.41 -12.58
C GLU A 132 -3.01 -5.88 -13.37
N LYS A 133 -3.26 -6.28 -14.62
CA LYS A 133 -2.22 -6.56 -15.62
C LYS A 133 -1.60 -5.29 -16.19
N THR A 134 -2.34 -4.20 -16.20
CA THR A 134 -1.94 -2.88 -16.71
C THR A 134 -0.83 -2.24 -15.87
N ALA A 135 -0.01 -1.39 -16.48
CA ALA A 135 1.05 -0.65 -15.78
C ALA A 135 0.46 0.23 -14.68
N THR A 136 -0.64 0.94 -14.95
CA THR A 136 -1.41 1.66 -13.93
C THR A 136 -2.39 0.77 -13.17
N ARG A 137 -2.70 1.11 -11.91
CA ARG A 137 -3.90 0.63 -11.19
C ARG A 137 -5.18 0.98 -11.95
N THR A 138 -6.26 0.21 -11.77
CA THR A 138 -7.57 0.49 -12.40
C THR A 138 -8.32 1.61 -11.68
N GLN A 139 -8.31 1.61 -10.34
CA GLN A 139 -9.15 2.51 -9.54
C GLN A 139 -8.31 3.24 -8.49
N ASN A 140 -8.17 4.56 -8.63
CA ASN A 140 -7.39 5.40 -7.70
C ASN A 140 -7.93 5.40 -6.27
N ASP A 141 -9.26 5.36 -6.14
CA ASP A 141 -9.98 5.62 -4.90
C ASP A 141 -10.46 4.34 -4.17
N ARG A 142 -9.92 3.17 -4.53
CA ARG A 142 -10.45 1.84 -4.13
C ARG A 142 -10.57 1.65 -2.61
N ILE A 143 -9.49 1.90 -1.87
CA ILE A 143 -9.38 1.67 -0.42
C ILE A 143 -9.01 2.96 0.33
N PHE A 144 -8.04 3.73 -0.18
CA PHE A 144 -7.44 4.88 0.50
C PHE A 144 -6.92 5.90 -0.50
N ASP A 145 -6.58 7.12 -0.07
CA ASP A 145 -6.06 8.14 -0.97
C ASP A 145 -4.54 8.12 -1.00
N SER A 146 -3.98 7.34 -1.93
CA SER A 146 -2.52 7.22 -2.01
C SER A 146 -1.80 8.55 -2.26
N GLN A 147 -2.46 9.50 -2.96
CA GLN A 147 -1.84 10.70 -3.53
C GLN A 147 -0.60 10.45 -4.43
N ASN A 148 -0.28 9.18 -4.71
CA ASN A 148 0.89 8.69 -5.46
C ASN A 148 0.57 8.47 -6.95
N ASN A 149 1.59 8.38 -7.81
CA ASN A 149 1.48 7.93 -9.20
C ASN A 149 0.83 6.53 -9.31
N ALA A 150 -0.03 6.37 -10.32
CA ALA A 150 -0.83 5.17 -10.58
C ALA A 150 -0.03 3.93 -11.00
N ARG A 151 1.22 4.07 -11.47
CA ARG A 151 2.08 2.94 -11.87
C ARG A 151 2.72 2.19 -10.69
N GLY A 152 2.83 2.82 -9.53
CA GLY A 152 3.49 2.23 -8.36
C GLY A 152 2.69 1.15 -7.63
N GLY A 153 3.31 0.54 -6.62
CA GLY A 153 2.74 -0.55 -5.81
C GLY A 153 2.67 -1.90 -6.51
N TYR A 154 2.11 -2.87 -5.78
CA TYR A 154 2.12 -4.30 -6.08
C TYR A 154 0.72 -4.89 -6.18
N ASN A 155 0.56 -6.02 -6.89
CA ASN A 155 -0.68 -6.81 -6.88
C ASN A 155 -0.69 -7.74 -5.64
N VAL A 156 -1.88 -8.19 -5.23
CA VAL A 156 -2.06 -9.22 -4.20
C VAL A 156 -1.35 -10.51 -4.62
N GLY A 157 -0.78 -11.21 -3.64
CA GLY A 157 -0.15 -12.50 -3.86
C GLY A 157 -1.13 -13.60 -4.28
N ASP A 158 -0.67 -14.52 -5.10
CA ASP A 158 -1.39 -15.73 -5.47
C ASP A 158 -0.79 -16.95 -4.74
N LYS A 159 -1.64 -17.86 -4.25
CA LYS A 159 -1.20 -19.08 -3.52
C LYS A 159 -0.61 -20.17 -4.42
N THR A 160 -0.92 -20.18 -5.71
CA THR A 160 -0.56 -21.28 -6.63
C THR A 160 0.22 -20.75 -7.84
N SER A 161 0.43 -21.60 -8.85
CA SER A 161 0.94 -21.20 -10.16
C SER A 161 -0.01 -20.31 -10.95
N ASP A 162 -1.26 -20.17 -10.50
CA ASP A 162 -2.37 -19.60 -11.26
C ASP A 162 -2.90 -18.32 -10.58
N PRO A 163 -3.50 -17.38 -11.33
CA PRO A 163 -4.17 -16.23 -10.75
C PRO A 163 -5.32 -16.63 -9.82
N ALA A 164 -5.41 -16.00 -8.64
CA ALA A 164 -6.55 -16.12 -7.75
C ALA A 164 -7.84 -15.59 -8.40
N GLY A 165 -7.72 -14.61 -9.29
CA GLY A 165 -8.83 -14.04 -10.06
C GLY A 165 -9.94 -13.51 -9.14
N GLY A 166 -11.16 -14.05 -9.32
CA GLY A 166 -12.32 -13.70 -8.50
C GLY A 166 -12.40 -14.40 -7.13
N ASN A 167 -11.42 -15.25 -6.75
CA ASN A 167 -11.49 -16.10 -5.57
C ASN A 167 -10.49 -15.67 -4.46
N ALA A 168 -11.01 -15.03 -3.41
CA ALA A 168 -10.21 -14.61 -2.25
C ALA A 168 -9.53 -15.79 -1.52
N ALA A 169 -10.08 -17.00 -1.58
CA ALA A 169 -9.44 -18.17 -0.97
C ALA A 169 -8.11 -18.55 -1.66
N ASN A 170 -7.90 -18.15 -2.92
CA ASN A 170 -6.67 -18.36 -3.67
C ASN A 170 -5.64 -17.22 -3.51
N GLN A 171 -6.05 -16.07 -2.94
CA GLN A 171 -5.11 -14.99 -2.60
C GLN A 171 -4.22 -15.41 -1.42
N TYR A 172 -2.95 -15.04 -1.48
CA TYR A 172 -1.98 -15.24 -0.42
C TYR A 172 -1.77 -13.94 0.37
N GLN A 173 -1.79 -14.08 1.69
CA GLN A 173 -1.53 -13.02 2.67
C GLN A 173 -0.29 -13.44 3.45
N MET A 174 0.68 -12.54 3.61
CA MET A 174 1.94 -12.83 4.34
C MET A 174 1.62 -13.19 5.80
N HIS A 175 2.36 -14.13 6.38
CA HIS A 175 2.19 -14.55 7.77
C HIS A 175 3.38 -14.07 8.59
N TYR A 176 3.15 -13.38 9.69
CA TYR A 176 4.22 -12.94 10.59
C TYR A 176 3.94 -13.43 11.99
N PHE A 177 4.91 -14.13 12.60
CA PHE A 177 4.81 -14.50 14.00
C PHE A 177 4.80 -13.24 14.87
N GLN A 178 3.85 -13.18 15.81
CA GLN A 178 3.81 -12.16 16.86
C GLN A 178 5.10 -12.16 17.70
N SER A 179 5.37 -11.10 18.47
CA SER A 179 6.33 -11.24 19.58
C SER A 179 5.78 -12.21 20.62
N GLY A 180 6.66 -12.88 21.35
CA GLY A 180 6.31 -13.70 22.50
C GLY A 180 6.33 -12.90 23.81
N SER A 181 6.16 -13.60 24.93
CA SER A 181 6.17 -13.00 26.26
C SER A 181 7.52 -12.36 26.63
N SER A 182 8.63 -12.86 26.07
CA SER A 182 9.95 -12.20 26.16
C SER A 182 10.65 -12.03 24.81
N GLY A 183 10.54 -12.99 23.90
CA GLY A 183 11.23 -13.01 22.61
C GLY A 183 10.58 -12.12 21.55
N ASP A 184 11.36 -11.23 20.93
CA ASP A 184 10.86 -10.27 19.94
C ASP A 184 10.61 -10.95 18.57
N SER A 185 9.70 -10.40 17.76
CA SER A 185 9.59 -10.70 16.33
C SER A 185 9.78 -9.43 15.52
N LEU A 186 10.73 -9.44 14.59
CA LEU A 186 11.29 -8.26 13.95
C LEU A 186 11.01 -8.27 12.45
N LEU A 187 10.38 -7.20 11.97
CA LEU A 187 10.04 -6.99 10.57
C LEU A 187 10.70 -5.70 10.08
N THR A 188 11.67 -5.82 9.17
CA THR A 188 12.28 -4.66 8.51
C THR A 188 11.28 -4.05 7.55
N LEU A 189 10.71 -2.90 7.91
CA LEU A 189 9.96 -2.05 7.00
C LEU A 189 10.93 -1.37 6.03
N GLU A 190 10.52 -1.22 4.78
CA GLU A 190 11.32 -0.64 3.71
C GLU A 190 10.44 0.17 2.75
N TRP A 191 10.87 1.36 2.33
CA TRP A 191 10.10 2.23 1.43
C TRP A 191 10.98 3.16 0.57
N THR A 192 10.38 3.68 -0.49
CA THR A 192 10.87 4.86 -1.22
C THR A 192 9.97 6.05 -0.91
N ASN A 193 10.54 7.20 -0.54
CA ASN A 193 9.88 8.51 -0.59
C ASN A 193 10.54 9.36 -1.68
N GLN A 194 9.78 9.77 -2.70
CA GLN A 194 10.36 10.38 -3.89
C GLN A 194 10.96 11.76 -3.61
N HIS A 195 10.33 12.60 -2.78
CA HIS A 195 10.76 14.00 -2.62
C HIS A 195 11.92 14.21 -1.64
N GLY A 196 12.52 13.14 -1.12
CA GLY A 196 13.59 13.24 -0.13
C GLY A 196 13.05 13.57 1.26
N CYS A 197 13.91 13.65 2.27
CA CYS A 197 13.52 13.94 3.64
C CYS A 197 14.76 14.30 4.47
N GLY A 198 14.63 15.22 5.42
CA GLY A 198 15.71 15.64 6.31
C GLY A 198 16.60 16.74 5.71
N GLY A 199 17.82 16.86 6.23
CA GLY A 199 18.69 18.00 5.94
C GLY A 199 18.15 19.28 6.57
N ASN A 200 17.61 19.18 7.79
CA ASN A 200 16.80 20.24 8.42
C ASN A 200 17.64 21.45 8.86
N GLU A 201 18.95 21.38 8.74
CA GLU A 201 19.85 22.51 8.81
C GLU A 201 19.55 23.52 7.69
N ASP A 202 19.26 24.78 8.01
CA ASP A 202 18.94 25.84 7.02
C ASP A 202 20.07 26.11 5.99
N THR A 203 21.22 25.47 6.14
CA THR A 203 22.36 25.49 5.21
C THR A 203 22.45 24.29 4.28
N ASP A 204 21.65 23.23 4.45
CA ASP A 204 21.65 22.08 3.53
C ASP A 204 20.81 22.42 2.27
N PRO A 205 21.40 22.44 1.06
CA PRO A 205 20.66 22.71 -0.18
C PRO A 205 19.66 21.59 -0.56
N GLN A 206 19.52 20.55 0.27
CA GLN A 206 18.57 19.45 0.13
C GLN A 206 17.60 19.37 1.33
N LYS A 207 17.48 20.44 2.14
CA LYS A 207 16.48 20.57 3.21
C LYS A 207 15.08 20.25 2.70
N GLN A 208 14.41 19.27 3.33
CA GLN A 208 13.04 18.88 3.05
C GLN A 208 12.29 18.59 4.37
N ASN A 209 11.44 19.52 4.79
CA ASN A 209 10.66 19.42 6.02
C ASN A 209 9.62 18.29 5.90
N CYS A 210 9.83 17.21 6.63
CA CYS A 210 9.09 15.96 6.46
C CYS A 210 8.76 15.30 7.80
N ASN A 211 7.66 14.55 7.87
CA ASN A 211 7.50 13.50 8.88
C ASN A 211 6.91 12.23 8.29
N LEU A 212 7.42 11.07 8.69
CA LEU A 212 6.89 9.76 8.31
C LEU A 212 6.14 9.16 9.49
N VAL A 213 4.86 8.82 9.32
CA VAL A 213 4.02 8.22 10.37
C VAL A 213 3.71 6.77 9.98
N ILE A 214 4.13 5.83 10.80
CA ILE A 214 3.95 4.38 10.60
C ILE A 214 2.90 3.89 11.57
N GLN A 215 1.83 3.29 11.06
CA GLN A 215 0.66 2.85 11.82
C GLN A 215 0.17 1.49 11.33
N PHE A 216 -0.46 0.72 12.23
CA PHE A 216 -1.16 -0.51 11.87
C PHE A 216 -2.57 -0.56 12.42
N MET A 217 -3.37 -1.45 11.87
CA MET A 217 -4.71 -1.78 12.35
C MET A 217 -4.89 -3.30 12.24
N CYS A 218 -5.59 -3.90 13.19
CA CYS A 218 -5.86 -5.34 13.22
C CYS A 218 -7.29 -5.64 13.66
N GLU A 219 -7.82 -6.76 13.16
CA GLU A 219 -9.01 -7.46 13.67
C GLU A 219 -8.64 -8.87 14.13
N ASP A 220 -9.46 -9.46 15.00
CA ASP A 220 -9.31 -10.87 15.44
C ASP A 220 -9.70 -11.82 14.28
N ALA A 221 -8.79 -12.70 13.85
CA ALA A 221 -9.04 -13.64 12.76
C ALA A 221 -9.96 -14.82 13.18
N ILE A 222 -10.21 -15.04 14.47
CA ILE A 222 -11.26 -15.95 14.95
C ILE A 222 -12.64 -15.38 14.61
N SER A 223 -12.77 -14.06 14.40
CA SER A 223 -14.02 -13.44 13.96
C SER A 223 -14.41 -13.75 12.50
N ASN A 224 -13.71 -14.66 11.80
CA ASN A 224 -13.99 -15.16 10.43
C ASN A 224 -15.35 -15.92 10.27
N ILE A 225 -16.40 -15.46 10.93
CA ILE A 225 -17.81 -15.77 10.67
C ILE A 225 -18.13 -15.28 9.23
N PRO A 226 -18.42 -16.16 8.25
CA PRO A 226 -18.52 -15.76 6.84
C PRO A 226 -19.67 -14.78 6.49
N ALA A 227 -20.52 -14.44 7.46
CA ALA A 227 -21.59 -13.45 7.33
C ALA A 227 -21.13 -12.00 7.61
N LEU A 228 -19.95 -11.76 8.20
CA LEU A 228 -19.49 -10.42 8.57
C LEU A 228 -18.90 -9.65 7.38
N LYS A 229 -19.77 -8.90 6.70
CA LYS A 229 -19.40 -8.03 5.57
C LYS A 229 -18.47 -6.86 5.93
N ASP A 230 -18.33 -6.51 7.20
CA ASP A 230 -17.53 -5.37 7.70
C ASP A 230 -16.24 -5.88 8.37
N GLN A 231 -15.25 -6.27 7.54
CA GLN A 231 -13.98 -6.88 7.96
C GLN A 231 -12.84 -6.56 6.98
N ILE A 232 -11.61 -6.52 7.49
CA ILE A 232 -10.39 -6.25 6.75
C ILE A 232 -10.16 -7.30 5.65
N ARG A 233 -10.05 -6.84 4.39
CA ARG A 233 -9.84 -7.67 3.19
C ARG A 233 -9.28 -6.86 2.02
N ASP A 234 -8.47 -7.48 1.16
CA ASP A 234 -8.09 -6.90 -0.14
C ASP A 234 -9.26 -6.90 -1.15
N GLY A 235 -10.18 -7.85 -1.02
CA GLY A 235 -11.28 -8.07 -1.98
C GLY A 235 -10.80 -8.78 -3.26
N THR A 236 -11.73 -8.98 -4.20
CA THR A 236 -11.50 -9.59 -5.52
C THR A 236 -11.98 -8.72 -6.69
N SER A 237 -12.52 -7.53 -6.39
CA SER A 237 -12.90 -6.48 -7.32
C SER A 237 -12.03 -5.23 -7.15
N THR A 238 -11.68 -4.60 -8.26
CA THR A 238 -11.00 -3.29 -8.30
C THR A 238 -11.92 -2.13 -7.86
N ASN A 239 -13.23 -2.36 -7.72
CA ASN A 239 -14.20 -1.33 -7.36
C ASN A 239 -14.04 -0.86 -5.90
N ARG A 240 -14.05 0.47 -5.70
CA ARG A 240 -14.24 1.10 -4.37
C ARG A 240 -15.55 0.62 -3.75
N MET A 241 -15.58 0.43 -2.42
CA MET A 241 -16.82 0.19 -1.65
C MET A 241 -17.92 1.22 -1.93
N GLU A 242 -19.20 0.87 -1.77
CA GLU A 242 -20.31 1.82 -1.93
C GLU A 242 -20.50 2.73 -0.71
N TYR A 243 -21.15 3.87 -0.90
CA TYR A 243 -21.56 4.77 0.18
C TYR A 243 -22.67 5.73 -0.27
N SER A 244 -23.65 5.96 0.60
CA SER A 244 -24.62 7.05 0.48
C SER A 244 -24.62 7.90 1.76
N PRO A 245 -24.72 9.25 1.67
CA PRO A 245 -24.85 10.13 2.82
C PRO A 245 -26.10 9.83 3.68
N PRO A 246 -26.02 9.96 5.02
CA PRO A 246 -27.19 9.86 5.89
C PRO A 246 -28.18 11.03 5.68
N PRO A 247 -29.50 10.79 5.70
CA PRO A 247 -30.50 11.84 5.86
C PRO A 247 -30.38 12.53 7.24
N ASN A 248 -31.06 13.66 7.45
CA ASN A 248 -30.90 14.47 8.66
C ASN A 248 -31.63 13.87 9.88
N ASP A 249 -32.64 13.07 9.61
CA ASP A 249 -33.56 12.37 10.51
C ASP A 249 -33.37 10.84 10.42
N GLU A 250 -32.15 10.39 10.10
CA GLU A 250 -31.83 8.96 10.02
C GLU A 250 -32.20 8.22 11.31
N THR A 251 -32.91 7.10 11.17
CA THR A 251 -33.21 6.18 12.29
C THR A 251 -32.17 5.07 12.38
N GLU A 252 -32.05 4.44 13.54
CA GLU A 252 -31.13 3.30 13.74
C GLU A 252 -31.30 2.19 12.68
N ALA A 253 -32.55 1.83 12.36
CA ALA A 253 -32.85 0.82 11.34
C ALA A 253 -32.51 1.30 9.92
N ALA A 254 -32.65 2.60 9.62
CA ALA A 254 -32.22 3.16 8.33
C ALA A 254 -30.68 3.18 8.22
N LYS A 255 -29.96 3.52 9.29
CA LYS A 255 -28.49 3.44 9.39
C LYS A 255 -28.00 2.03 9.10
N ASP A 256 -28.56 1.03 9.78
CA ASP A 256 -28.17 -0.37 9.59
C ASP A 256 -28.51 -0.89 8.19
N THR A 257 -29.66 -0.50 7.63
CA THR A 257 -30.01 -0.79 6.22
C THR A 257 -28.99 -0.17 5.25
N ARG A 258 -28.59 1.09 5.48
CA ARG A 258 -27.59 1.81 4.67
C ARG A 258 -26.21 1.16 4.76
N LYS A 259 -25.79 0.71 5.94
CA LYS A 259 -24.56 -0.06 6.16
C LYS A 259 -24.60 -1.40 5.42
N GLN A 260 -25.66 -2.20 5.61
CA GLN A 260 -25.76 -3.54 5.02
C GLN A 260 -25.90 -3.53 3.48
N GLY A 261 -26.49 -2.48 2.92
CA GLY A 261 -26.57 -2.24 1.47
C GLY A 261 -25.26 -1.75 0.85
N ALA A 262 -24.42 -1.03 1.60
CA ALA A 262 -23.14 -0.51 1.12
C ALA A 262 -22.00 -1.55 1.11
N LEU A 263 -22.06 -2.54 2.00
CA LEU A 263 -20.99 -3.51 2.20
C LEU A 263 -21.06 -4.69 1.20
N ASP A 264 -19.93 -4.94 0.53
CA ASP A 264 -19.74 -5.93 -0.52
C ASP A 264 -18.42 -6.70 -0.25
N THR A 265 -18.49 -8.00 0.01
CA THR A 265 -17.31 -8.83 0.35
C THR A 265 -16.35 -9.04 -0.82
N SER A 266 -16.75 -8.71 -2.05
CA SER A 266 -15.84 -8.70 -3.21
C SER A 266 -14.96 -7.46 -3.26
N ARG A 267 -15.23 -6.40 -2.48
CA ARG A 267 -14.47 -5.14 -2.54
C ARG A 267 -13.47 -5.03 -1.39
N GLY A 268 -12.42 -4.24 -1.62
CA GLY A 268 -11.40 -3.95 -0.61
C GLY A 268 -11.98 -3.17 0.57
N LEU A 269 -11.56 -3.53 1.78
CA LEU A 269 -12.00 -2.91 3.03
C LEU A 269 -10.84 -2.94 4.04
N GLN A 270 -10.58 -1.79 4.68
CA GLN A 270 -9.57 -1.68 5.73
C GLN A 270 -10.12 -0.90 6.91
N GLU A 271 -10.54 0.35 6.69
CA GLU A 271 -11.28 1.15 7.68
C GLU A 271 -12.78 0.84 7.60
N SER A 272 -13.48 0.88 8.73
CA SER A 272 -14.90 0.49 8.79
C SER A 272 -15.83 1.51 8.14
N TRP A 273 -16.99 1.05 7.65
CA TRP A 273 -18.05 1.95 7.15
C TRP A 273 -18.47 2.96 8.23
N GLU A 274 -18.49 2.56 9.50
CA GLU A 274 -18.93 3.42 10.61
C GLU A 274 -17.90 4.49 10.98
N ALA A 275 -16.59 4.24 10.75
CA ALA A 275 -15.57 5.27 10.87
C ALA A 275 -15.71 6.34 9.78
N TYR A 276 -15.93 5.94 8.52
CA TYR A 276 -16.16 6.90 7.42
C TYR A 276 -17.45 7.69 7.62
N ASP A 277 -18.55 7.04 7.99
CA ASP A 277 -19.82 7.72 8.20
C ASP A 277 -19.76 8.70 9.39
N SER A 278 -19.03 8.33 10.44
CA SER A 278 -18.69 9.24 11.55
C SER A 278 -17.83 10.43 11.08
N CYS A 279 -16.91 10.25 10.13
CA CYS A 279 -16.15 11.32 9.49
C CYS A 279 -17.02 12.21 8.57
N TYR A 280 -18.01 11.65 7.88
CA TYR A 280 -18.95 12.38 7.03
C TYR A 280 -19.88 13.29 7.85
N VAL A 281 -20.29 12.84 9.03
CA VAL A 281 -21.21 13.53 9.95
C VAL A 281 -20.49 14.49 10.90
N ARG A 282 -19.29 14.14 11.40
CA ARG A 282 -18.51 15.02 12.28
C ARG A 282 -18.13 16.32 11.58
N GLU A 283 -18.43 17.46 12.19
CA GLU A 283 -17.99 18.77 11.71
C GLU A 283 -16.46 18.87 11.82
N ARG A 284 -15.79 19.43 10.82
CA ARG A 284 -14.32 19.52 10.81
C ARG A 284 -13.80 20.37 11.96
N ASN A 285 -12.58 20.11 12.40
CA ASN A 285 -11.89 21.00 13.33
C ASN A 285 -11.63 22.36 12.63
N ASN A 286 -12.35 23.38 13.07
CA ASN A 286 -12.26 24.73 12.51
C ASN A 286 -11.03 25.52 12.98
N GLY A 287 -10.15 24.94 13.81
CA GLY A 287 -8.80 25.43 14.07
C GLY A 287 -7.78 25.11 12.97
N LEU A 288 -8.11 24.18 12.06
CA LEU A 288 -7.18 23.73 11.01
C LEU A 288 -7.07 24.72 9.84
N PHE A 289 -5.84 25.11 9.53
CA PHE A 289 -5.48 25.93 8.38
C PHE A 289 -5.98 25.33 7.06
N LYS A 290 -6.60 26.16 6.24
CA LYS A 290 -7.06 25.85 4.87
C LYS A 290 -6.53 26.85 3.84
N ALA A 291 -5.70 27.81 4.23
CA ALA A 291 -5.23 28.88 3.36
C ALA A 291 -6.41 29.64 2.73
N ASP A 292 -6.47 29.72 1.41
CA ASP A 292 -7.57 30.30 0.62
C ASP A 292 -8.59 29.27 0.11
N GLN A 293 -8.46 27.99 0.48
CA GLN A 293 -9.33 26.92 -0.02
C GLN A 293 -10.79 27.07 0.44
N LYS A 294 -11.71 27.07 -0.54
CA LYS A 294 -13.16 27.19 -0.31
C LYS A 294 -13.79 25.81 -0.13
N LEU A 295 -13.63 25.26 1.08
CA LEU A 295 -14.15 23.95 1.48
C LEU A 295 -15.66 23.84 1.21
N LYS A 296 -16.08 22.76 0.54
CA LYS A 296 -17.49 22.44 0.30
C LYS A 296 -18.22 22.03 1.58
N LYS A 297 -19.54 22.07 1.52
CA LYS A 297 -20.45 21.58 2.56
C LYS A 297 -20.95 20.19 2.20
N ASN A 298 -21.10 19.33 3.20
CA ASN A 298 -21.78 18.04 3.08
C ASN A 298 -23.30 18.24 2.84
N SER A 299 -24.04 17.15 2.62
CA SER A 299 -25.51 17.19 2.46
C SER A 299 -26.26 17.73 3.68
N LYS A 300 -25.58 17.89 4.82
CA LYS A 300 -26.10 18.42 6.09
C LYS A 300 -25.83 19.93 6.27
N GLY A 301 -25.19 20.59 5.29
CA GLY A 301 -25.06 22.04 5.24
C GLY A 301 -23.84 22.64 5.95
N TYR A 302 -22.85 21.83 6.35
CA TYR A 302 -21.60 22.27 6.99
C TYR A 302 -20.37 21.53 6.44
N THR A 303 -19.18 22.04 6.73
CA THR A 303 -17.90 21.42 6.39
C THR A 303 -17.59 20.29 7.37
N SER A 304 -17.82 19.03 6.99
CA SER A 304 -17.46 17.86 7.81
C SER A 304 -16.01 17.43 7.66
N ALA A 305 -15.54 16.50 8.50
CA ALA A 305 -14.16 15.99 8.56
C ALA A 305 -13.68 15.24 7.28
N ILE A 306 -14.52 15.10 6.26
CA ILE A 306 -14.06 14.74 4.90
C ILE A 306 -13.55 15.95 4.08
N HIS A 307 -13.71 17.18 4.58
CA HIS A 307 -13.30 18.43 3.92
C HIS A 307 -12.06 19.04 4.58
N THR A 308 -10.90 18.83 3.95
CA THR A 308 -9.59 19.34 4.39
C THR A 308 -9.02 20.32 3.35
N ARG A 309 -7.85 20.93 3.62
CA ARG A 309 -7.14 21.75 2.64
C ARG A 309 -6.81 20.96 1.37
N GLN A 310 -6.40 19.69 1.52
CA GLN A 310 -6.02 18.80 0.41
C GLN A 310 -7.24 18.15 -0.26
N ASN A 311 -8.36 18.03 0.46
CA ASN A 311 -9.63 17.52 -0.05
C ASN A 311 -10.77 18.55 0.12
N PRO A 312 -10.71 19.71 -0.56
CA PRO A 312 -11.71 20.77 -0.39
C PRO A 312 -13.10 20.38 -0.94
N ASN A 313 -13.17 19.32 -1.73
CA ASN A 313 -14.39 18.82 -2.37
C ASN A 313 -15.13 17.74 -1.57
N GLY A 314 -14.52 17.11 -0.57
CA GLY A 314 -15.10 15.96 0.12
C GLY A 314 -15.11 14.68 -0.75
N ASN A 315 -14.11 14.51 -1.61
CA ASN A 315 -13.94 13.31 -2.43
C ASN A 315 -13.67 12.09 -1.54
N ARG A 316 -14.20 10.91 -1.91
CA ARG A 316 -14.14 9.69 -1.09
C ARG A 316 -13.15 8.67 -1.65
N ASN A 317 -12.20 8.23 -0.84
CA ASN A 317 -11.32 7.10 -1.13
C ASN A 317 -11.62 5.97 -0.14
N GLY A 318 -12.09 4.82 -0.63
CA GLY A 318 -12.65 3.74 0.19
C GLY A 318 -13.60 4.22 1.29
N TYR A 319 -13.13 4.04 2.53
CA TYR A 319 -13.71 4.54 3.80
C TYR A 319 -12.68 5.29 4.66
N GLU A 320 -11.64 5.85 4.03
CA GLU A 320 -10.65 6.70 4.70
C GLU A 320 -11.27 8.01 5.19
N CYS A 321 -10.84 8.52 6.35
CA CYS A 321 -11.21 9.84 6.85
C CYS A 321 -10.12 10.89 6.53
N PRO A 322 -10.32 11.81 5.58
CA PRO A 322 -9.33 12.80 5.16
C PRO A 322 -8.73 13.64 6.30
N GLU A 323 -9.51 14.03 7.31
CA GLU A 323 -8.98 14.78 8.46
C GLU A 323 -8.08 13.93 9.39
N GLU A 324 -8.29 12.61 9.46
CA GLU A 324 -7.42 11.69 10.21
C GLU A 324 -6.13 11.41 9.45
N ARG A 325 -6.22 11.32 8.10
CA ARG A 325 -5.10 11.18 7.17
C ARG A 325 -4.21 12.42 7.13
N ASP A 326 -4.79 13.60 6.92
CA ASP A 326 -4.04 14.83 6.64
C ASP A 326 -3.35 15.41 7.88
N TYR A 327 -3.86 15.14 9.10
CA TYR A 327 -3.38 15.77 10.32
C TYR A 327 -3.01 14.73 11.38
N PHE A 328 -1.74 14.74 11.80
CA PHE A 328 -1.22 13.89 12.85
C PHE A 328 -0.32 14.71 13.79
N PRO A 329 -0.42 14.56 15.12
CA PRO A 329 -1.32 13.66 15.88
C PRO A 329 -2.80 14.03 15.76
N TYR A 330 -3.67 13.02 15.63
CA TYR A 330 -5.11 13.24 15.50
C TYR A 330 -5.78 13.34 16.87
N TRP A 331 -6.69 14.30 17.03
CA TRP A 331 -7.32 14.68 18.32
C TRP A 331 -8.64 13.96 18.63
N HIS A 332 -9.03 12.99 17.80
CA HIS A 332 -10.19 12.13 18.05
C HIS A 332 -9.80 10.65 18.02
N PRO A 333 -10.61 9.76 18.61
CA PRO A 333 -10.39 8.32 18.54
C PRO A 333 -10.35 7.82 17.09
N THR A 334 -9.32 7.03 16.78
CA THR A 334 -9.08 6.40 15.46
C THR A 334 -8.94 4.87 15.64
N GLN A 335 -9.15 4.10 14.56
CA GLN A 335 -8.92 2.65 14.57
C GLN A 335 -7.42 2.29 14.48
N TRP A 336 -6.60 3.24 14.03
CA TRP A 336 -5.17 3.07 13.82
C TRP A 336 -4.38 3.05 15.14
N LYS A 337 -3.26 2.32 15.14
CA LYS A 337 -2.34 2.11 16.26
C LYS A 337 -0.96 2.59 15.83
N ASP A 338 -0.36 3.47 16.62
CA ASP A 338 0.89 4.12 16.24
C ASP A 338 2.09 3.19 16.49
N ILE A 339 2.96 3.00 15.48
CA ILE A 339 4.20 2.22 15.59
C ILE A 339 5.38 3.16 15.80
N ALA A 340 5.58 4.08 14.86
CA ALA A 340 6.69 5.00 14.86
C ALA A 340 6.34 6.32 14.18
N VAL A 341 7.00 7.39 14.62
CA VAL A 341 7.08 8.66 13.92
C VAL A 341 8.54 8.96 13.65
N LEU A 342 8.91 8.98 12.38
CA LEU A 342 10.21 9.46 11.94
C LEU A 342 10.00 10.96 11.65
N ALA A 343 10.16 11.75 12.71
CA ALA A 343 9.88 13.18 12.75
C ALA A 343 10.96 13.98 12.04
N GLU A 344 10.63 15.15 11.52
CA GLU A 344 11.57 16.10 10.89
C GLU A 344 12.89 16.19 11.66
N ASN A 345 12.79 16.54 12.95
CA ASN A 345 13.89 16.57 13.90
C ASN A 345 13.49 15.94 15.25
N SER A 346 14.46 15.53 16.06
CA SER A 346 14.23 14.79 17.31
C SER A 346 13.59 15.61 18.44
N SER A 347 13.61 16.95 18.39
CA SER A 347 12.97 17.78 19.44
C SER A 347 11.44 17.62 19.43
N MET A 348 10.87 17.31 18.25
CA MET A 348 9.43 17.06 18.08
C MET A 348 8.96 15.76 18.73
N CYS A 349 9.85 14.88 19.18
CA CYS A 349 9.45 13.58 19.73
C CYS A 349 8.67 13.66 21.04
N ASN A 350 8.84 14.71 21.85
CA ASN A 350 7.98 14.94 23.01
C ASN A 350 6.55 15.30 22.60
N HIS A 351 6.36 16.00 21.48
CA HIS A 351 5.03 16.29 20.93
C HIS A 351 4.36 15.00 20.43
N TYR A 352 5.02 14.25 19.55
CA TYR A 352 4.44 13.05 18.96
C TYR A 352 4.17 11.93 19.98
N THR A 353 5.09 11.67 20.91
CA THR A 353 4.91 10.59 21.93
C THR A 353 3.83 10.90 22.97
N SER A 354 3.68 12.17 23.37
CA SER A 354 2.64 12.59 24.32
C SER A 354 1.25 12.79 23.69
N LYS A 355 1.15 12.88 22.36
CA LYS A 355 -0.12 13.09 21.63
C LYS A 355 -0.58 11.93 20.76
N SER A 356 0.23 10.87 20.63
CA SER A 356 -0.21 9.57 20.12
C SER A 356 -1.44 9.06 20.87
N PHE A 357 -2.41 8.46 20.16
CA PHE A 357 -3.60 7.87 20.77
C PHE A 357 -3.27 6.58 21.56
N ASN A 358 -2.07 6.01 21.38
CA ASN A 358 -1.55 4.95 22.24
C ASN A 358 -1.27 5.47 23.67
N THR A 359 -0.87 6.74 23.79
CA THR A 359 -0.41 7.36 25.04
C THR A 359 -1.51 8.20 25.69
N GLN A 360 -2.12 9.13 24.94
CA GLN A 360 -3.15 10.03 25.43
C GLN A 360 -4.54 9.54 24.96
N PRO A 361 -5.50 9.26 25.87
CA PRO A 361 -6.88 9.01 25.47
C PRO A 361 -7.52 10.28 24.92
N TYR A 362 -8.42 10.13 23.95
CA TYR A 362 -9.11 11.23 23.27
C TYR A 362 -10.61 11.19 23.53
N HIS A 363 -11.20 12.38 23.61
CA HIS A 363 -12.64 12.51 23.81
C HIS A 363 -13.39 12.57 22.47
N SER A 364 -14.66 12.18 22.50
CA SER A 364 -15.59 12.38 21.39
C SER A 364 -17.01 12.57 21.92
N CYS A 365 -17.87 13.21 21.12
CA CYS A 365 -19.26 13.39 21.48
C CYS A 365 -20.04 12.08 21.24
N VAL A 366 -20.81 11.67 22.26
CA VAL A 366 -21.67 10.50 22.21
C VAL A 366 -23.12 10.93 22.30
N GLU A 367 -23.83 10.76 21.19
CA GLU A 367 -25.28 10.83 21.12
C GLU A 367 -25.88 9.41 21.25
N LEU A 368 -27.14 9.32 21.66
CA LEU A 368 -27.90 8.07 21.72
C LEU A 368 -29.03 8.06 20.69
N TRP A 369 -29.40 6.86 20.23
CA TRP A 369 -30.66 6.59 19.57
C TRP A 369 -31.82 6.59 20.58
N PRO A 370 -33.09 6.73 20.16
CA PRO A 370 -34.26 6.56 21.03
C PRO A 370 -34.33 5.18 21.74
N SER A 371 -33.61 4.18 21.22
CA SER A 371 -33.41 2.86 21.82
C SER A 371 -32.44 2.84 23.01
N GLY A 372 -31.79 3.96 23.34
CA GLY A 372 -30.73 4.08 24.35
C GLY A 372 -29.34 3.63 23.88
N LYS A 373 -29.21 3.04 22.69
CA LYS A 373 -27.91 2.64 22.12
C LYS A 373 -27.09 3.85 21.65
N ARG A 374 -25.76 3.74 21.68
CA ARG A 374 -24.83 4.72 21.10
C ARG A 374 -25.09 4.93 19.60
N LYS A 375 -25.09 6.19 19.14
CA LYS A 375 -24.85 6.52 17.73
C LYS A 375 -23.36 6.36 17.40
N HIS A 376 -23.03 5.73 16.27
CA HIS A 376 -21.66 5.61 15.77
C HIS A 376 -21.05 6.97 15.38
N ALA A 377 -21.90 7.94 15.07
CA ALA A 377 -21.57 9.29 14.65
C ALA A 377 -22.21 10.36 15.55
N SER A 378 -21.51 11.49 15.69
CA SER A 378 -22.06 12.77 16.18
C SER A 378 -21.51 13.89 15.31
N ARG A 379 -22.25 14.99 15.18
CA ARG A 379 -21.73 16.21 14.52
C ARG A 379 -20.61 16.86 15.34
N TRP A 380 -20.70 16.81 16.66
CA TRP A 380 -19.99 17.74 17.53
C TRP A 380 -18.58 17.24 17.88
N ASN A 381 -17.59 18.04 17.52
CA ASN A 381 -16.16 17.74 17.68
C ASN A 381 -15.53 18.35 18.96
N ASN A 382 -16.33 18.97 19.82
CA ASN A 382 -15.88 19.64 21.04
C ASN A 382 -16.94 19.53 22.15
N GLU A 383 -16.50 19.65 23.40
CA GLU A 383 -17.34 19.49 24.59
C GLU A 383 -18.49 20.50 24.69
N ALA A 384 -18.22 21.76 24.36
CA ALA A 384 -19.19 22.84 24.51
C ALA A 384 -20.41 22.65 23.59
N GLU A 385 -20.18 22.41 22.30
CA GLU A 385 -21.29 22.10 21.38
C GLU A 385 -21.88 20.70 21.63
N CYS A 386 -21.08 19.72 22.07
CA CYS A 386 -21.62 18.40 22.42
C CYS A 386 -22.66 18.47 23.55
N THR A 387 -22.29 19.06 24.69
CA THR A 387 -23.15 19.16 25.89
C THR A 387 -24.35 20.07 25.67
N LYS A 388 -24.17 21.20 24.99
CA LYS A 388 -25.22 22.13 24.55
C LYS A 388 -26.29 21.47 23.65
N ASN A 389 -25.91 20.44 22.89
CA ASN A 389 -26.82 19.66 22.05
C ASN A 389 -27.18 18.30 22.67
N SER A 390 -27.17 18.19 24.00
CA SER A 390 -27.55 17.00 24.79
C SER A 390 -26.72 15.74 24.56
N GLY A 391 -25.55 15.87 23.90
CA GLY A 391 -24.56 14.80 23.79
C GLY A 391 -23.68 14.69 25.04
N ARG A 392 -23.08 13.52 25.22
CA ARG A 392 -22.12 13.25 26.31
C ARG A 392 -20.69 13.33 25.78
N TRP A 393 -19.84 14.14 26.38
CA TRP A 393 -18.42 14.18 26.05
C TRP A 393 -17.71 13.03 26.78
N ILE A 394 -17.32 11.98 26.04
CA ILE A 394 -16.78 10.74 26.61
C ILE A 394 -15.33 10.53 26.20
N GLN A 395 -14.49 10.18 27.18
CA GLN A 395 -13.10 9.78 27.00
C GLN A 395 -12.99 8.34 26.50
N PHE A 396 -12.30 8.13 25.39
CA PHE A 396 -12.04 6.83 24.78
C PHE A 396 -10.55 6.48 24.80
N TYR A 397 -10.25 5.18 24.78
CA TYR A 397 -8.90 4.62 24.80
C TYR A 397 -8.61 3.82 23.53
N ASN A 398 -7.36 3.91 23.04
CA ASN A 398 -6.81 2.94 22.11
C ASN A 398 -6.29 1.72 22.88
N TYR A 399 -6.25 0.57 22.22
CA TYR A 399 -5.92 -0.72 22.81
C TYR A 399 -5.34 -1.65 21.76
N LEU A 400 -4.50 -2.60 22.18
CA LEU A 400 -3.98 -3.67 21.34
C LEU A 400 -5.07 -4.73 21.12
N GLU A 401 -5.61 -5.26 22.22
CA GLU A 401 -6.76 -6.17 22.27
C GLU A 401 -7.61 -5.95 23.53
N LYS A 402 -8.77 -6.61 23.59
CA LYS A 402 -9.69 -6.60 24.74
C LYS A 402 -9.44 -7.83 25.61
N ALA A 403 -9.52 -7.66 26.93
CA ALA A 403 -9.23 -8.71 27.90
C ALA A 403 -10.47 -9.08 28.74
N PRO A 404 -11.50 -9.73 28.15
CA PRO A 404 -12.79 -9.96 28.79
C PRO A 404 -12.74 -10.90 30.01
N ALA A 405 -11.62 -11.59 30.23
CA ALA A 405 -11.38 -12.39 31.44
C ALA A 405 -11.30 -11.54 32.73
N PHE A 406 -10.96 -10.24 32.62
CA PHE A 406 -10.87 -9.33 33.75
C PHE A 406 -12.08 -8.39 33.76
N THR A 407 -13.03 -8.66 34.66
CA THR A 407 -14.35 -8.00 34.72
C THR A 407 -14.42 -6.82 35.70
N SER A 408 -13.29 -6.41 36.30
CA SER A 408 -13.23 -5.26 37.21
C SER A 408 -11.91 -4.49 37.09
N GLU A 409 -11.94 -3.20 37.47
CA GLU A 409 -10.78 -2.29 37.42
C GLU A 409 -9.58 -2.84 38.21
N ALA A 410 -9.81 -3.37 39.41
CA ALA A 410 -8.76 -3.95 40.25
C ALA A 410 -8.14 -5.21 39.65
N ALA A 411 -8.96 -6.16 39.17
CA ALA A 411 -8.47 -7.38 38.53
C ALA A 411 -7.73 -7.09 37.22
N CYS A 412 -8.22 -6.10 36.45
CA CYS A 412 -7.61 -5.65 35.21
C CYS A 412 -6.21 -5.08 35.43
N VAL A 413 -6.07 -4.08 36.31
CA VAL A 413 -4.77 -3.43 36.55
C VAL A 413 -3.76 -4.42 37.14
N ALA A 414 -4.20 -5.27 38.08
CA ALA A 414 -3.37 -6.30 38.72
C ALA A 414 -2.89 -7.42 37.78
N ALA A 415 -3.48 -7.58 36.59
CA ALA A 415 -3.01 -8.53 35.59
C ALA A 415 -1.76 -8.06 34.82
N SER A 416 -1.32 -6.80 35.01
CA SER A 416 -0.15 -6.23 34.31
C SER A 416 1.14 -6.92 34.74
N SER A 417 1.92 -7.43 33.78
CA SER A 417 3.14 -8.20 34.03
C SER A 417 4.10 -8.18 32.84
N GLY A 418 5.40 -8.06 33.12
CA GLY A 418 6.45 -8.04 32.10
C GLY A 418 6.26 -6.93 31.05
N LYS A 419 6.22 -7.31 29.77
CA LYS A 419 5.93 -6.40 28.64
C LYS A 419 4.44 -6.02 28.51
N VAL A 420 3.54 -6.63 29.28
CA VAL A 420 2.07 -6.48 29.14
C VAL A 420 1.51 -5.53 30.21
N ARG A 421 0.85 -4.46 29.75
CA ARG A 421 0.14 -3.48 30.60
C ARG A 421 -1.36 -3.52 30.29
N TYR A 422 -2.18 -3.70 31.31
CA TYR A 422 -3.63 -3.62 31.19
C TYR A 422 -4.15 -2.27 31.71
N ILE A 423 -5.23 -1.76 31.11
CA ILE A 423 -5.92 -0.54 31.53
C ILE A 423 -7.44 -0.74 31.51
N TRP A 424 -8.15 -0.02 32.40
CA TRP A 424 -9.60 -0.11 32.54
C TRP A 424 -10.27 1.17 32.02
N GLY A 425 -10.95 1.08 30.88
CA GLY A 425 -11.46 2.26 30.16
C GLY A 425 -12.51 1.92 29.11
N VAL A 426 -13.06 2.95 28.45
CA VAL A 426 -14.00 2.76 27.34
C VAL A 426 -13.18 2.65 26.03
N PRO A 427 -13.17 1.50 25.33
CA PRO A 427 -12.47 1.36 24.07
C PRO A 427 -13.15 2.18 22.96
N HIS A 428 -12.39 2.67 21.97
CA HIS A 428 -12.92 3.57 20.93
C HIS A 428 -14.17 3.02 20.18
N ASP A 429 -14.24 1.70 19.99
CA ASP A 429 -15.30 0.96 19.30
C ASP A 429 -16.49 0.56 20.20
N ALA A 430 -16.51 0.98 21.48
CA ALA A 430 -17.49 0.51 22.45
C ALA A 430 -18.95 0.84 22.04
N SER A 431 -19.80 -0.18 21.95
CA SER A 431 -21.24 -0.05 21.66
C SER A 431 -22.05 0.47 22.85
N ASP A 432 -21.62 0.15 24.08
CA ASP A 432 -22.02 0.83 25.31
C ASP A 432 -20.82 1.60 25.88
N VAL A 433 -21.05 2.87 26.22
CA VAL A 433 -20.03 3.79 26.77
C VAL A 433 -20.09 3.89 28.30
N ASN A 434 -21.05 3.22 28.93
CA ASN A 434 -21.17 3.16 30.39
C ASN A 434 -20.33 1.99 30.95
N ALA A 435 -20.28 0.87 30.24
CA ALA A 435 -19.36 -0.24 30.52
C ALA A 435 -17.91 0.09 30.12
N LYS A 436 -17.09 0.52 31.09
CA LYS A 436 -15.62 0.35 31.01
C LYS A 436 -15.27 -1.14 30.84
N GLN A 437 -14.17 -1.42 30.13
CA GLN A 437 -13.68 -2.77 29.84
C GLN A 437 -12.18 -2.87 30.19
N CYS A 438 -11.67 -4.09 30.37
CA CYS A 438 -10.23 -4.31 30.47
C CYS A 438 -9.61 -4.41 29.08
N LEU A 439 -8.55 -3.65 28.86
CA LEU A 439 -7.88 -3.47 27.58
C LEU A 439 -6.38 -3.75 27.74
N VAL A 440 -5.78 -4.51 26.82
CA VAL A 440 -4.33 -4.55 26.69
C VAL A 440 -3.90 -3.22 26.09
N ALA A 441 -3.13 -2.44 26.85
CA ALA A 441 -2.71 -1.13 26.43
C ALA A 441 -1.59 -1.22 25.38
N LEU A 442 -1.57 -0.26 24.45
CA LEU A 442 -0.49 -0.14 23.48
C LEU A 442 0.80 0.36 24.16
N GLY A 443 1.94 0.05 23.54
CA GLY A 443 3.19 0.74 23.82
C GLY A 443 3.15 2.18 23.32
N THR A 444 3.96 3.05 23.94
CA THR A 444 4.22 4.39 23.40
C THR A 444 4.79 4.28 21.99
N VAL A 445 4.35 5.13 21.08
CA VAL A 445 4.92 5.23 19.72
C VAL A 445 6.43 5.47 19.80
N ASP A 446 7.21 4.81 18.95
CA ASP A 446 8.64 5.13 18.81
C ASP A 446 8.79 6.49 18.11
N CYS A 447 9.78 7.28 18.48
CA CYS A 447 10.06 8.53 17.77
C CYS A 447 11.54 8.80 17.62
N LYS A 448 11.92 9.07 16.38
CA LYS A 448 13.30 9.29 15.91
C LYS A 448 13.29 10.44 14.92
N ALA A 449 14.45 11.04 14.66
CA ALA A 449 14.60 11.91 13.49
C ALA A 449 14.43 11.08 12.21
N ALA A 450 13.90 11.70 11.15
CA ALA A 450 13.69 11.04 9.88
C ALA A 450 15.04 10.71 9.22
N PRO A 451 15.22 9.49 8.68
CA PRO A 451 16.45 9.14 7.99
C PRO A 451 16.55 9.93 6.69
N TRP A 452 17.71 10.56 6.46
CA TRP A 452 17.95 11.42 5.31
C TRP A 452 17.81 10.66 3.99
N SER A 453 17.07 11.21 3.04
CA SER A 453 17.05 10.74 1.64
C SER A 453 16.99 11.91 0.66
N ARG A 454 17.60 11.76 -0.52
CA ARG A 454 17.64 12.81 -1.55
C ARG A 454 16.42 12.78 -2.46
N SER A 455 15.88 13.96 -2.79
CA SER A 455 14.80 14.14 -3.74
C SER A 455 15.11 13.52 -5.11
N ASN A 456 14.16 12.75 -5.65
CA ASN A 456 14.23 11.96 -6.88
C ASN A 456 15.34 10.90 -6.93
N HIS A 457 15.83 10.41 -5.78
CA HIS A 457 16.88 9.37 -5.69
C HIS A 457 16.40 8.08 -5.00
N LEU A 458 15.18 7.64 -5.33
CA LEU A 458 14.57 6.35 -4.95
C LEU A 458 14.54 6.02 -3.44
N GLY A 459 14.67 7.01 -2.56
CA GLY A 459 14.72 6.79 -1.12
C GLY A 459 16.05 6.16 -0.64
N ASN A 460 17.15 6.36 -1.36
CA ASN A 460 18.46 5.92 -0.88
C ASN A 460 18.96 6.82 0.26
N GLY A 461 19.45 6.18 1.32
CA GLY A 461 19.94 6.80 2.55
C GLY A 461 21.34 7.43 2.43
N ARG A 462 21.68 8.27 3.42
CA ARG A 462 22.99 8.94 3.49
C ARG A 462 24.10 7.99 3.96
N GLY A 463 24.96 7.57 3.03
CA GLY A 463 26.29 7.01 3.34
C GLY A 463 26.54 5.59 2.84
N ASP A 464 25.54 4.71 2.87
CA ASP A 464 25.63 3.33 2.40
C ASP A 464 24.94 3.08 1.04
N GLY A 465 24.08 4.00 0.60
CA GLY A 465 23.30 3.87 -0.62
C GLY A 465 22.18 2.84 -0.55
N LEU A 466 21.78 2.42 0.66
CA LEU A 466 20.67 1.47 0.86
C LEU A 466 19.30 2.20 0.92
N PRO A 467 18.19 1.53 0.58
CA PRO A 467 16.85 2.10 0.76
C PRO A 467 16.54 2.43 2.24
N LEU A 468 15.67 3.42 2.46
CA LEU A 468 15.18 3.74 3.80
C LEU A 468 14.48 2.54 4.45
N THR A 469 14.83 2.27 5.71
CA THR A 469 14.28 1.16 6.49
C THR A 469 13.97 1.53 7.95
N TYR A 470 13.09 0.76 8.57
CA TYR A 470 12.77 0.82 9.99
C TYR A 470 12.41 -0.58 10.51
N THR A 471 13.07 -1.10 11.54
CA THR A 471 12.72 -2.41 12.11
C THR A 471 11.55 -2.29 13.08
N TRP A 472 10.38 -2.77 12.68
CA TRP A 472 9.22 -2.89 13.56
C TRP A 472 9.29 -4.17 14.40
N THR A 473 9.32 -4.02 15.72
CA THR A 473 9.01 -5.12 16.65
C THR A 473 7.49 -5.35 16.66
N LEU A 474 7.07 -6.47 16.09
CA LEU A 474 5.66 -6.86 16.01
C LEU A 474 5.07 -7.04 17.43
N PRO A 475 3.80 -6.68 17.66
CA PRO A 475 3.18 -6.81 18.98
C PRO A 475 3.12 -8.27 19.47
N TYR A 476 3.06 -8.43 20.79
CA TYR A 476 2.65 -9.66 21.47
C TYR A 476 1.20 -9.49 21.93
N PHE A 477 0.32 -10.42 21.53
CA PHE A 477 -1.07 -10.46 21.99
C PHE A 477 -1.22 -11.53 23.09
N PRO A 478 -1.47 -11.14 24.37
CA PRO A 478 -1.72 -12.07 25.46
C PRO A 478 -2.76 -13.18 25.17
N SER A 479 -3.80 -12.88 24.38
CA SER A 479 -4.79 -13.89 23.95
C SER A 479 -4.20 -15.05 23.15
N SER A 480 -3.06 -14.84 22.49
CA SER A 480 -2.49 -15.75 21.48
C SER A 480 -3.46 -16.09 20.34
N HIS A 481 -4.43 -15.21 20.06
CA HIS A 481 -5.28 -15.30 18.86
C HIS A 481 -4.48 -14.91 17.61
N ASP A 482 -4.88 -15.43 16.45
CA ASP A 482 -4.36 -14.95 15.17
C ASP A 482 -5.13 -13.67 14.76
N HIS A 483 -4.44 -12.68 14.18
CA HIS A 483 -5.05 -11.40 13.78
C HIS A 483 -4.83 -11.09 12.31
N LYS A 484 -5.85 -10.61 11.60
CA LYS A 484 -5.67 -9.97 10.28
C LYS A 484 -5.31 -8.51 10.49
N CYS A 485 -4.32 -8.02 9.77
CA CYS A 485 -3.79 -6.68 9.95
C CYS A 485 -3.44 -6.00 8.63
N VAL A 486 -3.38 -4.67 8.67
CA VAL A 486 -2.85 -3.81 7.60
C VAL A 486 -1.89 -2.80 8.19
N LEU A 487 -0.85 -2.46 7.43
CA LEU A 487 0.15 -1.46 7.76
C LEU A 487 -0.03 -0.27 6.82
N ARG A 488 -0.05 0.93 7.38
CA ARG A 488 -0.15 2.22 6.69
C ARG A 488 1.10 3.03 6.98
N MET A 489 1.65 3.65 5.95
CA MET A 489 2.71 4.64 6.09
C MET A 489 2.24 5.93 5.46
N ARG A 490 2.31 7.03 6.21
CA ARG A 490 2.06 8.39 5.74
C ARG A 490 3.37 9.16 5.66
N TYR A 491 3.51 9.96 4.61
CA TYR A 491 4.63 10.85 4.35
C TYR A 491 4.07 12.27 4.23
N ASN A 492 4.24 13.05 5.29
CA ASN A 492 3.80 14.43 5.35
C ASN A 492 4.97 15.32 4.94
N ILE A 493 4.74 16.22 3.97
CA ILE A 493 5.70 17.26 3.55
C ILE A 493 5.15 18.63 3.96
N SER A 494 6.02 19.53 4.44
CA SER A 494 5.70 20.96 4.60
C SER A 494 6.68 21.84 3.83
N THR A 495 6.40 23.14 3.75
CA THR A 495 7.20 24.13 3.03
C THR A 495 7.60 25.26 3.97
N ASP A 496 8.79 25.84 3.81
CA ASP A 496 9.24 27.00 4.59
C ASP A 496 8.48 28.31 4.25
N ASP A 497 7.54 28.28 3.29
CA ASP A 497 6.67 29.43 2.94
C ASP A 497 5.80 29.90 4.12
N TYR A 498 5.59 29.06 5.13
CA TYR A 498 4.91 29.37 6.38
C TYR A 498 5.39 28.44 7.50
N ASP A 499 5.25 28.87 8.76
CA ASP A 499 5.57 28.01 9.91
C ASP A 499 4.51 26.89 10.06
N PRO A 500 4.84 25.61 9.81
CA PRO A 500 3.85 24.53 9.79
C PRO A 500 3.32 24.16 11.18
N TYR A 501 3.98 24.62 12.25
CA TYR A 501 3.62 24.31 13.64
C TYR A 501 2.89 25.47 14.35
N LYS A 502 2.97 26.70 13.82
CA LYS A 502 2.24 27.88 14.33
C LYS A 502 1.06 28.32 13.44
N THR A 503 1.10 28.02 12.14
CA THR A 503 0.04 28.41 11.19
C THR A 503 -1.23 27.57 11.41
N ASN A 504 -2.34 28.26 11.69
CA ASN A 504 -3.65 27.68 11.99
C ASN A 504 -4.76 28.48 11.26
N SER A 505 -6.04 28.20 11.50
CA SER A 505 -7.14 28.87 10.77
C SER A 505 -7.25 30.39 10.98
N GLN A 506 -6.57 30.97 11.97
CA GLN A 506 -6.41 32.43 12.10
C GLN A 506 -5.66 33.07 10.92
N PHE A 507 -4.93 32.28 10.14
CA PHE A 507 -4.18 32.70 8.96
C PHE A 507 -4.91 32.37 7.63
N ASP A 508 -6.17 31.90 7.69
CA ASP A 508 -6.96 31.64 6.49
C ASP A 508 -7.35 32.95 5.76
N GLN A 509 -7.55 32.88 4.44
CA GLN A 509 -7.93 34.03 3.62
C GLN A 509 -9.38 34.49 3.92
N VAL A 510 -9.54 35.36 4.92
CA VAL A 510 -10.85 35.81 5.43
C VAL A 510 -10.85 37.32 5.65
N GLY A 511 -11.73 38.03 4.92
CA GLY A 511 -11.82 39.49 5.01
C GLY A 511 -10.50 40.16 4.64
N ASN A 512 -9.91 40.88 5.59
CA ASN A 512 -8.62 41.57 5.42
C ASN A 512 -7.41 40.70 5.79
N VAL A 513 -7.60 39.48 6.31
CA VAL A 513 -6.49 38.54 6.56
C VAL A 513 -6.01 37.98 5.23
N GLN A 514 -4.75 38.22 4.89
CA GLN A 514 -4.08 37.52 3.79
C GLN A 514 -3.47 36.22 4.29
N SER A 515 -3.76 35.12 3.59
CA SER A 515 -3.10 33.84 3.85
C SER A 515 -1.64 33.89 3.39
N PRO A 516 -0.68 33.29 4.12
CA PRO A 516 0.74 33.29 3.74
C PRO A 516 0.97 32.58 2.40
N VAL A 517 0.12 31.61 2.06
CA VAL A 517 0.09 30.95 0.75
C VAL A 517 -1.30 31.11 0.12
N GLN A 518 -1.37 31.43 -1.17
CA GLN A 518 -2.63 31.69 -1.91
C GLN A 518 -2.55 31.07 -3.31
N ASN A 519 -3.65 30.54 -3.84
CA ASN A 519 -3.69 29.98 -5.18
C ASN A 519 -3.37 31.05 -6.23
N ASN A 520 -2.47 30.75 -7.17
CA ASN A 520 -2.16 31.63 -8.30
C ASN A 520 -1.80 33.09 -7.89
N ILE A 521 -1.07 33.26 -6.79
CA ILE A 521 -0.73 34.59 -6.25
C ILE A 521 0.05 35.44 -7.28
N GLN A 522 -0.38 36.70 -7.42
CA GLN A 522 0.24 37.68 -8.32
C GLN A 522 1.08 38.68 -7.53
N ILE A 523 2.40 38.55 -7.66
CA ILE A 523 3.40 39.36 -6.98
C ILE A 523 3.68 40.62 -7.81
N ASP A 524 3.67 41.77 -7.15
CA ASP A 524 4.13 43.02 -7.74
C ASP A 524 5.66 43.11 -7.64
N VAL A 525 6.32 43.38 -8.76
CA VAL A 525 7.79 43.46 -8.87
C VAL A 525 8.28 44.88 -9.16
N GLY A 526 7.46 45.91 -8.89
CA GLY A 526 7.82 47.31 -9.09
C GLY A 526 7.80 47.78 -10.54
N GLY A 527 7.03 47.10 -11.39
CA GLY A 527 6.90 47.38 -12.83
C GLY A 527 5.44 47.29 -13.31
N PRO A 528 5.18 47.50 -14.61
CA PRO A 528 3.83 47.46 -15.18
C PRO A 528 3.22 46.05 -15.26
N THR A 529 3.95 45.01 -14.83
CA THR A 529 3.58 43.60 -14.94
C THR A 529 3.74 42.93 -13.58
N LYS A 530 2.69 42.22 -13.14
CA LYS A 530 2.76 41.33 -11.98
C LYS A 530 3.16 39.92 -12.43
N LEU A 531 3.99 39.25 -11.65
CA LEU A 531 4.37 37.86 -11.89
C LEU A 531 3.42 36.94 -11.14
N GLN A 532 2.85 35.96 -11.82
CA GLN A 532 1.99 34.95 -11.21
C GLN A 532 2.79 33.70 -10.84
N MET A 533 2.79 33.32 -9.57
CA MET A 533 3.28 31.99 -9.16
C MET A 533 2.18 30.96 -9.40
N ALA A 534 2.51 29.84 -10.06
CA ALA A 534 1.59 28.72 -10.29
C ALA A 534 1.37 27.85 -9.04
N LEU A 535 1.17 28.48 -7.88
CA LEU A 535 0.96 27.80 -6.60
C LEU A 535 -0.47 27.28 -6.50
N ASN A 536 -0.63 26.03 -6.05
CA ASN A 536 -1.90 25.47 -5.61
C ASN A 536 -1.84 25.12 -4.12
N THR A 537 -2.70 25.74 -3.31
CA THR A 537 -2.71 25.58 -1.85
C THR A 537 -3.32 24.27 -1.37
N ASP A 538 -4.03 23.52 -2.21
CA ASP A 538 -4.36 22.11 -1.91
C ASP A 538 -3.16 21.16 -2.11
N GLN A 539 -2.10 21.61 -2.79
CA GLN A 539 -0.82 20.90 -2.97
C GLN A 539 0.32 21.42 -2.07
N THR A 540 0.17 22.60 -1.45
CA THR A 540 1.28 23.32 -0.77
C THR A 540 1.54 22.77 0.64
N GLY A 541 2.33 21.71 0.72
CA GLY A 541 2.44 20.84 1.89
C GLY A 541 1.29 19.83 1.89
N ARG A 542 1.63 18.54 1.85
CA ARG A 542 0.72 17.47 1.41
C ARG A 542 1.06 16.15 2.11
N VAL A 543 0.08 15.29 2.27
CA VAL A 543 0.24 13.94 2.83
C VAL A 543 0.10 12.91 1.73
N PHE A 544 1.10 12.05 1.63
CA PHE A 544 1.18 10.93 0.70
C PHE A 544 1.10 9.62 1.49
N GLU A 545 0.50 8.60 0.90
CA GLU A 545 0.17 7.39 1.65
C GLU A 545 0.36 6.13 0.81
N ASP A 546 0.88 5.08 1.44
CA ASP A 546 0.74 3.72 0.95
C ASP A 546 0.29 2.81 2.08
N ARG A 547 -0.35 1.70 1.70
CA ARG A 547 -0.86 0.69 2.63
C ARG A 547 -0.55 -0.69 2.11
N SER A 548 -0.08 -1.57 2.98
CA SER A 548 0.15 -2.97 2.66
C SER A 548 -1.14 -3.65 2.21
N HIS A 549 -0.98 -4.75 1.47
CA HIS A 549 -2.00 -5.80 1.46
C HIS A 549 -2.25 -6.35 2.88
N VAL A 550 -3.36 -7.07 3.05
CA VAL A 550 -3.66 -7.68 4.35
C VAL A 550 -2.65 -8.79 4.65
N PHE A 551 -2.16 -8.81 5.89
CA PHE A 551 -1.27 -9.86 6.41
C PHE A 551 -1.79 -10.40 7.74
N ASN A 552 -1.33 -11.58 8.13
CA ASN A 552 -1.76 -12.23 9.37
C ASN A 552 -0.65 -12.14 10.41
N LEU A 553 -0.93 -11.55 11.58
CA LEU A 553 -0.10 -11.66 12.78
C LEU A 553 -0.52 -12.95 13.52
N VAL A 554 0.28 -14.00 13.37
CA VAL A 554 -0.06 -15.34 13.86
C VAL A 554 0.67 -15.69 15.16
N ARG A 555 0.03 -16.52 15.98
CA ARG A 555 0.61 -17.06 17.22
C ARG A 555 1.85 -17.91 16.95
N ARG A 556 2.76 -17.96 17.92
CA ARG A 556 4.00 -18.74 17.81
C ARG A 556 3.74 -20.25 17.91
N PRO A 557 4.58 -21.09 17.27
CA PRO A 557 4.71 -22.49 17.63
C PRO A 557 5.09 -22.64 19.10
N ALA A 558 4.58 -23.70 19.75
CA ALA A 558 4.75 -23.91 21.19
C ALA A 558 6.23 -23.99 21.59
N GLY A 559 6.59 -23.30 22.69
CA GLY A 559 7.95 -23.25 23.23
C GLY A 559 8.84 -22.15 22.66
N LEU A 560 8.41 -21.42 21.63
CA LEU A 560 9.21 -20.36 20.99
C LEU A 560 9.00 -18.95 21.60
N ASP A 561 8.35 -18.82 22.76
CA ASP A 561 7.94 -17.52 23.35
C ASP A 561 9.11 -16.63 23.77
N ASN A 562 10.30 -17.21 23.93
CA ASN A 562 11.54 -16.53 24.32
C ASN A 562 12.51 -16.32 23.15
N GLU A 563 12.21 -16.87 21.97
CA GLU A 563 13.08 -16.80 20.79
C GLU A 563 13.00 -15.44 20.10
N ARG A 564 14.09 -14.96 19.52
CA ARG A 564 14.03 -13.80 18.61
C ARG A 564 13.84 -14.27 17.18
N ILE A 565 12.89 -13.66 16.47
CA ILE A 565 12.56 -13.98 15.08
C ILE A 565 12.89 -12.76 14.20
N TYR A 566 13.64 -12.96 13.12
CA TYR A 566 13.83 -11.99 12.04
C TYR A 566 13.08 -12.46 10.80
N ASN A 567 12.33 -11.56 10.15
CA ASN A 567 11.62 -11.90 8.90
C ASN A 567 12.48 -11.57 7.67
N LEU A 568 12.65 -12.57 6.79
CA LEU A 568 13.28 -12.46 5.48
C LEU A 568 12.21 -12.60 4.39
N ASN A 569 11.98 -11.51 3.66
CA ASN A 569 10.92 -11.34 2.68
C ASN A 569 11.49 -11.01 1.29
N THR A 570 10.63 -10.66 0.33
CA THR A 570 11.02 -10.11 -0.98
C THR A 570 10.26 -8.85 -1.37
N ARG A 571 10.97 -7.91 -1.98
CA ARG A 571 10.46 -6.67 -2.57
C ARG A 571 10.39 -6.76 -4.10
N GLY A 572 9.86 -5.71 -4.71
CA GLY A 572 9.94 -5.50 -6.15
C GLY A 572 8.89 -6.26 -6.97
N LYS A 573 8.87 -5.96 -8.28
CA LYS A 573 7.93 -6.53 -9.25
C LYS A 573 8.59 -6.87 -10.59
N ARG A 574 7.81 -7.50 -11.48
CA ARG A 574 8.27 -8.00 -12.78
C ARG A 574 8.42 -6.88 -13.80
N GLY A 575 9.59 -6.86 -14.45
CA GLY A 575 9.97 -5.94 -15.51
C GLY A 575 11.47 -5.64 -15.45
N ASN A 576 11.89 -4.66 -16.24
CA ASN A 576 13.15 -3.92 -16.07
C ASN A 576 12.91 -2.61 -15.28
N ILE A 577 13.98 -1.87 -14.92
CA ILE A 577 13.90 -0.58 -14.17
C ILE A 577 13.06 0.54 -14.82
N VAL A 578 12.77 0.49 -16.12
CA VAL A 578 11.89 1.46 -16.81
C VAL A 578 10.43 1.01 -16.72
N GLN A 579 10.18 -0.29 -16.91
CA GLN A 579 8.85 -0.90 -16.83
C GLN A 579 8.27 -0.87 -15.41
N VAL A 580 9.08 -1.20 -14.40
CA VAL A 580 8.63 -1.21 -13.01
C VAL A 580 8.72 0.19 -12.41
N TYR A 581 7.63 0.68 -11.82
CA TYR A 581 7.63 1.93 -11.05
C TYR A 581 7.59 1.63 -9.54
N PRO A 582 8.45 2.23 -8.69
CA PRO A 582 9.49 3.24 -8.98
C PRO A 582 10.90 2.61 -9.16
N ALA A 583 11.17 1.91 -10.28
CA ALA A 583 12.43 1.24 -10.58
C ALA A 583 12.90 0.16 -9.56
N VAL A 584 12.00 -0.40 -8.73
CA VAL A 584 12.31 -1.50 -7.80
C VAL A 584 11.94 -2.87 -8.38
N GLU A 585 12.96 -3.56 -8.88
CA GLU A 585 12.91 -4.94 -9.39
C GLU A 585 12.95 -5.97 -8.24
N TYR A 586 12.69 -7.25 -8.56
CA TYR A 586 12.68 -8.33 -7.55
C TYR A 586 14.00 -8.47 -6.80
N ASP A 587 13.91 -8.44 -5.47
CA ASP A 587 15.06 -8.68 -4.59
C ASP A 587 14.64 -9.20 -3.21
N PHE A 588 15.60 -9.71 -2.44
CA PHE A 588 15.40 -10.08 -1.04
C PHE A 588 15.44 -8.84 -0.14
N THR A 589 14.66 -8.84 0.94
CA THR A 589 14.70 -7.78 1.96
C THR A 589 14.58 -8.38 3.37
N PRO A 590 15.55 -8.10 4.27
CA PRO A 590 16.80 -7.39 4.03
C PRO A 590 17.79 -8.20 3.16
N ASN A 591 18.56 -7.54 2.29
CA ASN A 591 19.62 -8.20 1.50
C ASN A 591 20.71 -8.83 2.36
N ASN A 592 21.08 -8.17 3.46
CA ASN A 592 22.17 -8.57 4.36
C ASN A 592 21.61 -8.74 5.76
N LEU A 593 21.13 -9.95 6.09
CA LEU A 593 20.60 -10.27 7.41
C LEU A 593 21.75 -10.63 8.36
N ARG A 594 21.98 -9.81 9.40
CA ARG A 594 22.98 -10.06 10.45
C ARG A 594 22.30 -10.50 11.74
N ILE A 595 22.65 -11.69 12.24
CA ILE A 595 22.04 -12.35 13.40
C ILE A 595 23.09 -13.09 14.25
N THR A 596 22.67 -13.67 15.37
CA THR A 596 23.43 -14.62 16.18
C THR A 596 22.97 -16.06 15.93
N ASP A 597 23.75 -17.03 16.40
CA ASP A 597 23.43 -18.47 16.34
C ASP A 597 22.24 -18.91 17.21
N ARG A 598 21.62 -17.99 17.95
CA ARG A 598 20.40 -18.24 18.74
C ARG A 598 19.13 -17.83 18.00
N ASP A 599 19.23 -16.79 17.17
CA ASP A 599 18.08 -16.18 16.50
C ASP A 599 17.45 -17.11 15.45
N LEU A 600 16.15 -16.95 15.23
CA LEU A 600 15.39 -17.62 14.17
C LEU A 600 15.21 -16.68 12.99
N VAL A 601 15.27 -17.22 11.77
CA VAL A 601 14.87 -16.54 10.54
C VAL A 601 13.54 -17.14 10.07
N HIS A 602 12.51 -16.30 9.95
CA HIS A 602 11.30 -16.66 9.23
C HIS A 602 11.47 -16.28 7.76
N ILE A 603 11.58 -17.29 6.89
CA ILE A 603 11.73 -17.10 5.44
C ILE A 603 10.36 -17.32 4.77
N GLN A 604 9.86 -16.34 4.03
CA GLN A 604 8.61 -16.41 3.27
C GLN A 604 8.65 -15.47 2.06
N TRP A 605 7.70 -15.60 1.13
CA TRP A 605 7.50 -14.59 0.08
C TRP A 605 6.10 -14.60 -0.51
N THR A 606 5.76 -13.48 -1.13
CA THR A 606 4.55 -13.30 -1.94
C THR A 606 4.91 -12.95 -3.38
N GLY A 607 4.10 -13.42 -4.34
CA GLY A 607 4.22 -13.13 -5.76
C GLY A 607 2.87 -13.29 -6.46
N SER A 608 2.69 -12.60 -7.58
CA SER A 608 1.47 -12.64 -8.39
C SER A 608 1.63 -13.42 -9.71
N ASN A 609 0.52 -13.76 -10.33
CA ASN A 609 0.40 -14.34 -11.67
C ASN A 609 -0.29 -13.36 -12.64
N THR A 610 -0.32 -12.08 -12.31
CA THR A 610 -1.14 -11.06 -12.99
C THR A 610 -0.40 -9.78 -13.37
N HIS A 611 0.93 -9.71 -13.33
CA HIS A 611 1.66 -8.44 -13.46
C HIS A 611 2.43 -8.27 -14.79
N ASN A 612 1.74 -7.75 -15.82
CA ASN A 612 2.30 -7.58 -17.17
C ASN A 612 2.89 -6.18 -17.46
N ASN A 613 2.49 -5.16 -16.72
CA ASN A 613 2.56 -3.76 -17.16
C ASN A 613 2.02 -3.56 -18.59
N ASP A 614 0.86 -4.15 -18.90
CA ASP A 614 0.13 -3.88 -20.15
C ASP A 614 -0.29 -2.39 -20.22
N GLU A 615 -0.70 -1.89 -21.39
CA GLU A 615 -1.14 -0.49 -21.56
C GLU A 615 -2.25 -0.06 -20.56
N PRO A 616 -2.26 1.19 -20.06
CA PRO A 616 -1.51 2.35 -20.57
C PRO A 616 -0.14 2.60 -19.90
N GLY A 617 0.85 3.02 -20.70
CA GLY A 617 2.09 3.66 -20.25
C GLY A 617 2.74 4.54 -21.32
N GLY A 618 3.93 5.09 -21.03
CA GLY A 618 4.77 5.78 -22.01
C GLY A 618 5.78 4.86 -22.73
N ASP A 619 6.62 5.42 -23.58
CA ASP A 619 7.64 4.69 -24.34
C ASP A 619 8.64 3.98 -23.40
N GLY A 620 8.57 2.63 -23.34
CA GLY A 620 9.39 1.79 -22.47
C GLY A 620 8.84 1.55 -21.06
N ASP A 621 7.73 2.19 -20.69
CA ASP A 621 7.06 2.01 -19.39
C ASP A 621 6.23 0.73 -19.29
N THR A 622 5.90 0.11 -20.43
CA THR A 622 5.06 -1.09 -20.53
C THR A 622 5.88 -2.35 -20.86
N GLY A 623 5.36 -3.50 -20.45
CA GLY A 623 6.01 -4.81 -20.61
C GLY A 623 6.56 -5.43 -19.32
N ASN A 624 6.98 -6.68 -19.45
CA ASN A 624 7.18 -7.61 -18.34
C ASN A 624 8.49 -8.41 -18.47
N ASP A 625 9.58 -7.71 -18.79
CA ASP A 625 10.91 -8.30 -18.93
C ASP A 625 11.24 -9.17 -17.72
N GLY A 626 11.73 -10.37 -17.97
CA GLY A 626 12.02 -11.34 -16.91
C GLY A 626 11.90 -12.77 -17.44
N GLU A 627 12.37 -13.73 -16.66
CA GLU A 627 12.40 -15.11 -17.10
C GLU A 627 11.01 -15.72 -17.25
N GLY A 628 10.88 -16.67 -18.19
CA GLY A 628 9.69 -17.49 -18.44
C GLY A 628 8.36 -16.73 -18.51
N THR A 629 7.29 -17.38 -18.05
CA THR A 629 5.92 -16.95 -18.33
C THR A 629 5.64 -15.50 -17.97
N ALA A 630 5.30 -14.72 -19.00
CA ALA A 630 4.80 -13.36 -18.94
C ALA A 630 3.77 -13.17 -17.82
N GLY A 631 3.91 -12.11 -17.03
CA GLY A 631 2.99 -11.77 -15.94
C GLY A 631 3.15 -12.58 -14.65
N THR A 632 4.10 -13.53 -14.58
CA THR A 632 4.28 -14.40 -13.41
C THR A 632 5.55 -14.11 -12.60
N ASP A 633 5.35 -14.13 -11.29
CA ASP A 633 6.36 -13.90 -10.26
C ASP A 633 6.75 -15.23 -9.63
N ARG A 634 8.04 -15.58 -9.61
CA ARG A 634 8.53 -16.71 -8.80
C ARG A 634 9.76 -16.27 -8.03
N ILE A 635 9.87 -16.73 -6.79
CA ILE A 635 11.06 -16.60 -5.94
C ILE A 635 11.48 -18.00 -5.56
N ASN A 636 12.79 -18.25 -5.49
CA ASN A 636 13.36 -19.43 -4.85
C ASN A 636 14.66 -19.04 -4.15
N ILE A 637 15.23 -19.96 -3.37
CA ILE A 637 16.52 -19.76 -2.70
C ILE A 637 17.45 -20.92 -3.03
N ALA A 638 18.58 -20.62 -3.67
CA ALA A 638 19.69 -21.54 -3.87
C ALA A 638 20.99 -20.90 -3.34
N GLN A 639 21.81 -21.68 -2.63
CA GLN A 639 23.10 -21.19 -2.11
C GLN A 639 24.11 -20.97 -3.23
N ILE A 640 24.88 -19.88 -3.15
CA ILE A 640 26.03 -19.56 -4.03
C ILE A 640 27.34 -19.59 -3.23
N GLY A 641 28.48 -19.65 -3.91
CA GLY A 641 29.80 -19.58 -3.29
C GLY A 641 30.09 -18.18 -2.76
N ASP A 642 30.08 -17.20 -3.66
CA ASP A 642 30.24 -15.77 -3.40
C ASP A 642 29.09 -14.95 -4.03
N ARG A 643 28.84 -13.71 -3.58
CA ARG A 643 27.82 -12.83 -4.22
C ARG A 643 28.18 -12.44 -5.65
N ASN A 644 29.46 -12.49 -6.03
CA ASN A 644 29.93 -12.25 -7.39
C ASN A 644 29.56 -13.42 -8.34
N ASP A 645 29.36 -14.64 -7.82
CA ASP A 645 28.97 -15.80 -8.61
C ASP A 645 27.52 -15.66 -9.13
N ASN A 646 27.26 -16.25 -10.30
CA ASN A 646 25.91 -16.39 -10.87
C ASN A 646 25.49 -17.86 -11.05
N LEU A 647 26.22 -18.80 -10.43
CA LEU A 647 25.93 -20.24 -10.46
C LEU A 647 25.64 -20.75 -9.04
N PRO A 648 24.51 -21.45 -8.82
CA PRO A 648 24.23 -22.08 -7.54
C PRO A 648 25.17 -23.27 -7.28
N LEU A 649 25.49 -23.50 -6.01
CA LEU A 649 26.22 -24.70 -5.57
C LEU A 649 25.33 -25.94 -5.73
N THR A 650 25.92 -27.09 -6.07
CA THR A 650 25.21 -28.37 -5.90
C THR A 650 25.00 -28.64 -4.41
N PHE A 651 24.01 -29.46 -4.06
CA PHE A 651 23.69 -29.75 -2.66
C PHE A 651 24.92 -30.27 -1.88
N GLU A 652 25.75 -31.08 -2.54
CA GLU A 652 26.95 -31.72 -2.01
C GLU A 652 28.09 -30.72 -1.71
N LYS A 653 28.01 -29.50 -2.28
CA LYS A 653 28.89 -28.36 -1.98
C LYS A 653 28.21 -27.31 -1.08
N SER A 654 26.93 -27.47 -0.78
CA SER A 654 26.15 -26.51 0.00
C SER A 654 26.28 -26.75 1.51
N THR A 655 26.45 -25.66 2.26
CA THR A 655 26.64 -25.66 3.72
C THR A 655 25.42 -25.10 4.46
N MET A 656 24.68 -24.17 3.84
CA MET A 656 23.54 -23.45 4.42
C MET A 656 22.48 -24.40 4.99
N TRP A 657 22.12 -25.44 4.23
CA TRP A 657 21.04 -26.36 4.61
C TRP A 657 21.47 -27.36 5.68
N ASN A 658 22.73 -27.80 5.66
CA ASN A 658 23.29 -28.67 6.71
C ASN A 658 23.55 -27.91 8.02
N ASN A 659 23.69 -26.58 7.92
CA ASN A 659 23.83 -25.67 9.04
C ASN A 659 22.52 -24.99 9.47
N ALA A 660 21.37 -25.40 8.93
CA ALA A 660 20.03 -24.93 9.30
C ALA A 660 19.31 -25.99 10.14
N ASP A 661 18.96 -25.64 11.39
CA ASP A 661 18.08 -26.45 12.21
C ASP A 661 16.63 -25.97 11.98
N ILE A 662 15.75 -26.89 11.57
CA ILE A 662 14.38 -26.59 11.16
C ILE A 662 13.47 -26.59 12.39
N VAL A 663 13.00 -25.40 12.78
CA VAL A 663 12.22 -25.22 14.02
C VAL A 663 10.72 -25.30 13.76
N TRP A 664 10.25 -24.84 12.60
CA TRP A 664 8.85 -24.98 12.16
C TRP A 664 8.74 -24.81 10.63
N MET A 665 7.77 -25.48 10.00
CA MET A 665 7.45 -25.35 8.57
C MET A 665 5.94 -25.27 8.37
N HIS A 666 5.48 -24.47 7.42
CA HIS A 666 4.05 -24.19 7.18
C HIS A 666 3.16 -25.41 6.92
N HIS A 667 3.74 -26.54 6.50
CA HIS A 667 3.02 -27.78 6.20
C HIS A 667 3.07 -28.82 7.33
N GLY A 668 3.64 -28.48 8.49
CA GLY A 668 3.54 -29.27 9.72
C GLY A 668 4.48 -30.47 9.87
N LYS A 669 5.25 -30.84 8.83
CA LYS A 669 6.30 -31.87 8.94
C LYS A 669 7.49 -31.33 9.73
N THR A 670 8.06 -32.17 10.60
CA THR A 670 9.16 -31.82 11.50
C THR A 670 10.47 -32.55 11.16
N ASP A 671 10.38 -33.77 10.62
CA ASP A 671 11.49 -34.65 10.26
C ASP A 671 11.99 -34.40 8.82
N ILE A 672 12.34 -33.15 8.51
CA ILE A 672 12.80 -32.74 7.17
C ILE A 672 14.33 -32.84 7.10
N SER A 673 14.86 -33.52 6.07
CA SER A 673 16.31 -33.59 5.87
C SER A 673 16.85 -32.28 5.28
N PRO A 674 18.14 -31.92 5.50
CA PRO A 674 18.78 -30.80 4.81
C PRO A 674 18.64 -30.83 3.29
N LYS A 675 18.59 -32.03 2.68
CA LYS A 675 18.44 -32.20 1.23
C LYS A 675 17.00 -31.96 0.76
N ASP A 676 16.01 -32.32 1.58
CA ASP A 676 14.59 -32.05 1.31
C ASP A 676 14.26 -30.55 1.53
N LEU A 677 14.83 -29.90 2.56
CA LEU A 677 14.75 -28.44 2.75
C LEU A 677 15.36 -27.66 1.57
N ALA A 678 16.54 -28.06 1.12
CA ALA A 678 17.20 -27.46 -0.05
C ALA A 678 16.34 -27.56 -1.31
N LEU A 679 15.70 -28.72 -1.51
CA LEU A 679 14.75 -28.96 -2.60
C LEU A 679 13.50 -28.08 -2.49
N GLU A 680 12.91 -27.94 -1.31
CA GLU A 680 11.72 -27.11 -1.10
C GLU A 680 12.00 -25.63 -1.40
N MET A 681 13.09 -25.10 -0.84
CA MET A 681 13.52 -23.72 -1.03
C MET A 681 13.95 -23.43 -2.48
N ALA A 682 14.60 -24.37 -3.16
CA ALA A 682 14.98 -24.23 -4.57
C ALA A 682 13.79 -24.40 -5.55
N SER A 683 12.74 -25.13 -5.15
CA SER A 683 11.55 -25.40 -5.98
C SER A 683 10.34 -24.49 -5.69
N SER A 684 10.49 -23.49 -4.82
CA SER A 684 9.40 -22.62 -4.34
C SER A 684 8.21 -23.39 -3.75
N GLY A 685 8.48 -24.45 -2.99
CA GLY A 685 7.43 -25.29 -2.40
C GLY A 685 6.71 -26.23 -3.36
N TYR A 686 7.14 -26.34 -4.64
CA TYR A 686 6.55 -27.30 -5.59
C TYR A 686 6.86 -28.75 -5.22
N TYR A 687 8.01 -28.98 -4.59
CA TYR A 687 8.38 -30.22 -3.92
C TYR A 687 8.66 -29.96 -2.43
N ARG A 688 8.49 -30.99 -1.60
CA ARG A 688 8.83 -31.03 -0.16
C ARG A 688 9.75 -32.19 0.21
N CYS A 689 9.79 -33.24 -0.63
CA CYS A 689 10.59 -34.44 -0.40
C CYS A 689 11.07 -35.05 -1.72
N PHE A 690 12.27 -35.63 -1.73
CA PHE A 690 12.74 -36.46 -2.84
C PHE A 690 11.97 -37.78 -2.94
N LYS A 691 11.79 -38.48 -1.81
CA LYS A 691 11.20 -39.82 -1.74
C LYS A 691 9.89 -39.86 -0.96
N LYS A 692 9.02 -40.82 -1.29
CA LYS A 692 7.80 -41.10 -0.55
C LYS A 692 8.08 -41.56 0.88
N ALA A 693 9.18 -42.26 1.11
CA ALA A 693 9.63 -42.61 2.46
C ALA A 693 9.93 -41.39 3.35
N SER A 694 10.37 -40.26 2.76
CA SER A 694 10.59 -39.00 3.49
C SER A 694 9.28 -38.24 3.77
N CYS A 695 8.24 -38.42 2.95
CA CYS A 695 6.94 -37.75 3.10
C CYS A 695 5.81 -38.79 2.99
N PRO A 696 5.60 -39.65 4.00
CA PRO A 696 4.61 -40.72 3.93
C PRO A 696 3.15 -40.22 3.98
N ASP A 697 2.93 -39.03 4.57
CA ASP A 697 1.59 -38.49 4.80
C ASP A 697 0.83 -38.14 3.51
N ALA A 698 -0.46 -38.46 3.48
CA ALA A 698 -1.34 -38.19 2.35
C ALA A 698 -1.43 -36.69 1.98
N ALA A 699 -1.21 -35.79 2.96
CA ALA A 699 -1.14 -34.34 2.75
C ALA A 699 0.12 -33.86 2.03
N HIS A 700 1.09 -34.74 1.77
CA HIS A 700 2.35 -34.44 1.09
C HIS A 700 2.55 -35.19 -0.23
N LYS A 701 1.66 -36.14 -0.56
CA LYS A 701 1.74 -37.02 -1.75
C LYS A 701 2.00 -36.26 -3.07
N ASP A 702 1.43 -35.06 -3.23
CA ASP A 702 1.48 -34.24 -4.44
C ASP A 702 2.74 -33.33 -4.51
N TYR A 703 3.69 -33.51 -3.59
CA TYR A 703 4.89 -32.70 -3.40
C TYR A 703 6.18 -33.55 -3.39
N ILE A 704 6.12 -34.79 -3.89
CA ILE A 704 7.21 -35.77 -3.80
C ILE A 704 7.80 -36.02 -5.18
N VAL A 705 9.12 -35.86 -5.35
CA VAL A 705 9.79 -36.00 -6.66
C VAL A 705 9.59 -37.41 -7.25
N GLU A 706 9.73 -38.45 -6.42
CA GLU A 706 9.55 -39.86 -6.80
C GLU A 706 8.16 -40.22 -7.35
N THR A 707 7.09 -39.50 -6.99
CA THR A 707 5.71 -39.88 -7.32
C THR A 707 4.90 -38.82 -8.07
N LYS A 708 5.40 -37.59 -8.21
CA LYS A 708 4.68 -36.50 -8.90
C LYS A 708 4.87 -36.62 -10.42
N THR A 709 3.80 -36.98 -11.11
CA THR A 709 3.81 -37.23 -12.57
C THR A 709 4.06 -35.99 -13.43
N THR A 710 3.81 -34.79 -12.90
CA THR A 710 4.21 -33.53 -13.52
C THR A 710 5.56 -33.08 -12.95
N PRO A 711 6.61 -32.92 -13.77
CA PRO A 711 7.87 -32.36 -13.31
C PRO A 711 7.75 -30.85 -13.09
N LEU A 712 8.58 -30.32 -12.18
CA LEU A 712 8.86 -28.89 -12.10
C LEU A 712 9.47 -28.41 -13.42
N GLN A 713 8.95 -27.32 -13.99
CA GLN A 713 9.57 -26.70 -15.15
C GLN A 713 10.85 -25.97 -14.74
N ASN A 714 11.90 -26.01 -15.59
CA ASN A 714 13.21 -25.40 -15.33
C ASN A 714 13.13 -23.91 -14.93
N GLN A 715 12.10 -23.22 -15.40
CA GLN A 715 11.81 -21.80 -15.15
C GLN A 715 10.76 -21.58 -14.04
N LEU A 716 10.43 -22.58 -13.23
CA LEU A 716 9.49 -22.51 -12.10
C LEU A 716 8.05 -22.05 -12.45
N ASN A 717 7.64 -21.97 -13.71
CA ASN A 717 6.35 -21.39 -14.08
C ASN A 717 5.15 -22.14 -13.43
N ASN A 718 5.27 -23.45 -13.24
CA ASN A 718 4.28 -24.30 -12.55
C ASN A 718 4.50 -24.45 -11.03
N ALA A 719 5.46 -23.74 -10.44
CA ALA A 719 5.58 -23.60 -8.99
C ALA A 719 4.59 -22.57 -8.43
N PRO A 720 4.27 -22.60 -7.12
CA PRO A 720 3.56 -21.52 -6.43
C PRO A 720 4.21 -20.15 -6.61
N ALA A 721 3.41 -19.09 -6.74
CA ALA A 721 3.90 -17.70 -6.78
C ALA A 721 4.31 -17.18 -5.38
N SER A 722 3.63 -17.65 -4.33
CA SER A 722 3.88 -17.31 -2.93
C SER A 722 4.25 -18.55 -2.11
N TYR A 723 5.06 -18.38 -1.06
CA TYR A 723 5.54 -19.46 -0.19
C TYR A 723 5.23 -19.13 1.29
N PRO A 724 4.37 -19.92 1.96
CA PRO A 724 3.91 -19.62 3.34
C PRO A 724 4.97 -19.73 4.44
N GLY A 725 6.15 -20.27 4.12
CA GLY A 725 7.35 -20.08 4.94
C GLY A 725 7.78 -21.20 5.89
N GLY A 726 8.83 -20.88 6.64
CA GLY A 726 9.45 -21.74 7.66
C GLY A 726 10.36 -20.95 8.60
N LEU A 727 10.50 -21.43 9.84
CA LEU A 727 11.42 -20.90 10.86
C LEU A 727 12.69 -21.78 10.91
N LEU A 728 13.83 -21.17 10.60
CA LEU A 728 15.14 -21.81 10.58
C LEU A 728 16.07 -21.13 11.59
N ARG A 729 16.81 -21.92 12.39
CA ARG A 729 17.98 -21.43 13.13
C ARG A 729 19.23 -21.77 12.34
N PHE A 730 20.12 -20.81 12.12
CA PHE A 730 21.37 -21.04 11.40
C PHE A 730 22.56 -21.09 12.36
N LYS A 731 23.49 -22.02 12.13
CA LYS A 731 24.76 -22.11 12.87
C LYS A 731 25.72 -21.02 12.37
N LYS A 732 26.71 -20.62 13.20
CA LYS A 732 27.70 -19.57 12.88
C LYS A 732 28.32 -19.77 11.48
N GLY A 733 28.43 -18.68 10.72
CA GLY A 733 28.89 -18.71 9.34
C GLY A 733 28.33 -17.55 8.50
N THR A 734 28.67 -17.54 7.21
CA THR A 734 28.09 -16.63 6.21
C THR A 734 27.52 -17.46 5.06
N TYR A 735 26.28 -17.17 4.69
CA TYR A 735 25.52 -17.93 3.70
C TYR A 735 25.00 -17.00 2.62
N HIS A 736 25.64 -17.01 1.46
CA HIS A 736 25.21 -16.28 0.27
C HIS A 736 24.19 -17.11 -0.52
N TYR A 737 23.15 -16.47 -1.04
CA TYR A 737 22.10 -17.14 -1.82
C TYR A 737 21.53 -16.24 -2.91
N MET A 738 20.95 -16.87 -3.93
CA MET A 738 20.32 -16.23 -5.08
C MET A 738 18.90 -16.77 -5.33
N CYS A 739 18.07 -15.97 -5.97
CA CYS A 739 16.90 -16.46 -6.69
C CYS A 739 17.31 -16.83 -8.11
N THR A 740 17.30 -18.12 -8.47
CA THR A 740 17.69 -18.59 -9.81
C THR A 740 16.69 -18.20 -10.90
N ARG A 741 15.50 -17.72 -10.51
CA ARG A 741 14.51 -17.14 -11.42
C ARG A 741 14.83 -15.69 -11.81
N ASN A 742 15.23 -14.86 -10.84
CA ASN A 742 15.29 -13.40 -10.97
C ASN A 742 16.73 -12.86 -10.99
N ASN A 743 17.72 -13.73 -11.20
CA ASN A 743 19.12 -13.36 -11.37
C ASN A 743 19.57 -13.67 -12.81
N ASN A 744 19.61 -12.65 -13.65
CA ASN A 744 20.03 -12.70 -15.06
C ASN A 744 21.16 -11.65 -15.23
N PHE A 745 22.07 -11.82 -16.21
CA PHE A 745 23.14 -10.87 -16.55
C PHE A 745 22.60 -9.58 -17.25
N SER A 746 21.54 -9.05 -16.67
CA SER A 746 21.02 -7.70 -16.83
C SER A 746 21.32 -6.94 -15.52
N ASN A 747 20.71 -5.80 -15.30
CA ASN A 747 20.72 -5.04 -14.04
C ASN A 747 20.17 -5.80 -12.80
N ARG A 748 19.70 -7.05 -12.96
CA ARG A 748 18.95 -7.82 -11.94
C ARG A 748 19.80 -8.88 -11.25
N SER A 749 20.36 -8.53 -10.09
CA SER A 749 21.09 -9.48 -9.24
C SER A 749 20.38 -9.75 -7.91
N ASN A 750 19.29 -10.52 -7.99
CA ASN A 750 18.50 -10.97 -6.84
C ASN A 750 19.30 -11.94 -5.94
N LYS A 751 20.04 -11.36 -4.98
CA LYS A 751 21.02 -12.05 -4.13
C LYS A 751 21.01 -11.51 -2.69
N GLY A 752 20.83 -12.41 -1.74
CA GLY A 752 20.87 -12.12 -0.31
C GLY A 752 22.06 -12.77 0.40
N THR A 753 22.20 -12.48 1.68
CA THR A 753 23.22 -13.05 2.57
C THR A 753 22.74 -13.07 4.01
N ILE A 754 22.86 -14.23 4.67
CA ILE A 754 22.69 -14.37 6.12
C ILE A 754 24.09 -14.47 6.75
N ILE A 755 24.37 -13.63 7.74
CA ILE A 755 25.62 -13.60 8.52
C ILE A 755 25.29 -13.92 9.96
N VAL A 756 25.80 -15.05 10.45
CA VAL A 756 25.57 -15.58 11.79
C VAL A 756 26.87 -15.45 12.59
N ASN A 757 26.86 -14.57 13.58
CA ASN A 757 28.01 -14.19 14.41
C ASN A 757 28.10 -15.05 15.68
#